data_AF-A0A368MHG7-F1
#
_entry.id   AF-A0A368MHG7-F1
#
_cell.length_a   1.000
_cell.length_b   1.000
_cell.length_c   1.000
_cell.angle_alpha   90.00
_cell.angle_beta   90.00
_cell.angle_gamma   90.00
#
_symmetry.space_group_name_H-M   'P 1'
#
loop_
_entity.id
_entity.type
_entity.pdbx_description
1 polymer ?
#
loop_
_entity_poly.entity_id
_entity_poly.type
_entity_poly.pdbx_seq_one_letter_code
_entity_poly.pdbx_strand_id
1 'polypeptide(L)'
;MKKITLLLMSLFIVGLSFGQVVLEDFDGDAPTWTASGNLGEASFDVDPDDAGNAVAKLVSSAAGDPWQQADLLMQSNYIDMTPSSVVSVRVYSDTPINVLCKLDQEKDGGGFDTTQTQHDGTGWEVLDFDFSVNDADGQAGNGADAGGQYEKISFFPGWAGNGTGTNTTNANWNNAVDGTTLLIDDITAYQGDALVAEPGPIAGPTAPPVRDAANVVSIYGGNENSYTDITSPVIDFPTFNGSVFNGAVALDDGANVLSWSNSAFTGIGNGAGGINADGMEFLHLDFYTTSDLTGRPLKIKFEDGVSNQEIEIPGGGVLAADQWHSVDVDLSAYTNINFSSLTYIVIVTYSVPFSVDFWADNIYFYKEPSDDASNSKLADLTVDGVTIDGFSGNTTTYEYAVPSGTTDVPTIAATSEIAGANVFVTQATGIPGTGTVTCVATNGTDSTEYTVTFVEQGPGEAAPTPPARDAGDVVAFYSDAYPDSIDTGYGQVDVFGFRAEENIGGDNFYNCGAGFQYNYYAGGGSVDLSGTTHLHFDYYVDSAPVGAVIGIQLIDDNNNNFYQVTDFAAGRAIGAWTSVDVPFGDFINAGGGTDYSAVKLVQVNVINFSEATPAYIDNLYFYNDGSLSTENFETTEFTAFPNPTKNVWNIKGNNVLNSVSVYDVLGKNVINLEPNTNEVEIDATTFKTGLYFARIESVNGTKTIKLIKN
;
A
#
# COMPACT_ATOMS: atom_id res chain seq x y z
N MET A 1 88.26 -7.74 -50.72
CA MET A 1 87.47 -8.35 -51.81
C MET A 1 86.81 -9.62 -51.30
N LYS A 2 85.48 -9.65 -51.27
CA LYS A 2 84.55 -10.82 -51.19
C LYS A 2 83.14 -10.22 -50.97
N LYS A 3 82.54 -9.65 -52.02
CA LYS A 3 81.39 -10.20 -52.79
C LYS A 3 80.23 -10.66 -51.88
N ILE A 4 79.28 -9.76 -51.70
CA ILE A 4 77.93 -10.00 -51.19
C ILE A 4 77.11 -10.55 -52.38
N THR A 5 76.52 -11.73 -52.22
CA THR A 5 75.56 -12.30 -53.16
C THR A 5 74.16 -12.08 -52.57
N LEU A 6 73.38 -11.22 -53.22
CA LEU A 6 71.97 -10.97 -52.93
C LEU A 6 71.14 -12.08 -53.62
N LEU A 7 70.44 -12.90 -52.84
CA LEU A 7 69.49 -13.88 -53.34
C LEU A 7 68.10 -13.21 -53.36
N LEU A 8 67.60 -12.85 -54.54
CA LEU A 8 66.20 -12.47 -54.73
C LEU A 8 65.35 -13.74 -54.56
N MET A 9 64.54 -13.77 -53.51
CA MET A 9 63.45 -14.74 -53.34
C MET A 9 62.21 -14.11 -53.97
N SER A 10 61.93 -14.46 -55.22
CA SER A 10 60.69 -14.11 -55.91
C SER A 10 59.53 -14.85 -55.26
N LEU A 11 58.72 -14.11 -54.50
CA LEU A 11 57.45 -14.55 -53.92
C LEU A 11 56.46 -14.74 -55.08
N PHE A 12 56.17 -15.99 -55.45
CA PHE A 12 55.02 -16.32 -56.29
C PHE A 12 53.77 -16.14 -55.43
N ILE A 13 53.16 -14.97 -55.49
CA ILE A 13 51.78 -14.77 -55.02
C ILE A 13 50.89 -15.41 -56.08
N VAL A 14 50.33 -16.58 -55.78
CA VAL A 14 49.20 -17.12 -56.53
C VAL A 14 48.00 -16.26 -56.10
N GLY A 15 47.70 -15.22 -56.87
CA GLY A 15 46.41 -14.56 -56.76
C GLY A 15 45.35 -15.51 -57.30
N LEU A 16 44.57 -16.14 -56.43
CA LEU A 16 43.31 -16.74 -56.82
C LEU A 16 42.39 -15.56 -57.19
N SER A 17 42.16 -15.34 -58.49
CA SER A 17 41.03 -14.52 -58.92
C SER A 17 39.79 -15.39 -58.74
N PHE A 18 38.98 -15.10 -57.73
CA PHE A 18 37.64 -15.66 -57.63
C PHE A 18 36.80 -15.01 -58.73
N GLY A 19 36.13 -15.80 -59.55
CA GLY A 19 35.10 -15.29 -60.48
C GLY A 19 33.75 -15.18 -59.76
N GLN A 20 32.72 -14.70 -60.46
CA GLN A 20 31.35 -14.79 -59.96
C GLN A 20 30.96 -16.26 -59.73
N VAL A 21 30.13 -16.49 -58.73
CA VAL A 21 29.54 -17.78 -58.36
C VAL A 21 28.03 -17.63 -58.23
N VAL A 22 27.28 -18.73 -58.33
CA VAL A 22 25.87 -18.76 -57.95
C VAL A 22 25.81 -18.67 -56.43
N LEU A 23 25.22 -17.58 -55.92
CA LEU A 23 25.07 -17.30 -54.50
C LEU A 23 23.75 -17.82 -53.94
N GLU A 24 22.73 -17.95 -54.79
CA GLU A 24 21.42 -18.52 -54.46
C GLU A 24 20.83 -19.21 -55.70
N ASP A 25 20.43 -20.48 -55.53
CA ASP A 25 19.79 -21.34 -56.53
C ASP A 25 18.47 -21.96 -56.02
N PHE A 26 18.06 -21.65 -54.80
CA PHE A 26 16.82 -22.09 -54.14
C PHE A 26 16.65 -23.61 -53.96
N ASP A 27 17.62 -24.43 -54.38
CA ASP A 27 17.59 -25.90 -54.27
C ASP A 27 17.96 -26.41 -52.85
N GLY A 28 18.52 -25.53 -52.02
CA GLY A 28 18.93 -25.79 -50.65
C GLY A 28 17.86 -25.57 -49.58
N ASP A 29 18.30 -25.12 -48.40
CA ASP A 29 17.38 -24.68 -47.34
C ASP A 29 16.69 -23.38 -47.79
N ALA A 30 15.35 -23.35 -47.77
CA ALA A 30 14.59 -22.23 -48.31
C ALA A 30 15.01 -20.89 -47.65
N PRO A 31 15.42 -19.88 -48.45
CA PRO A 31 15.81 -18.58 -47.91
C PRO A 31 14.62 -17.76 -47.43
N THR A 32 14.91 -16.64 -46.75
CA THR A 32 13.86 -15.69 -46.38
C THR A 32 13.43 -14.90 -47.63
N TRP A 33 12.19 -15.10 -48.07
CA TRP A 33 11.59 -14.45 -49.23
C TRP A 33 10.33 -13.68 -48.82
N THR A 34 10.46 -12.36 -48.66
CA THR A 34 9.43 -11.54 -47.99
C THR A 34 8.76 -10.54 -48.93
N ALA A 35 7.43 -10.59 -49.01
CA ALA A 35 6.62 -9.64 -49.77
C ALA A 35 6.52 -8.26 -49.09
N SER A 36 6.56 -7.19 -49.88
CA SER A 36 6.35 -5.80 -49.46
C SER A 36 5.49 -5.01 -50.46
N GLY A 37 4.87 -3.90 -50.02
CA GLY A 37 4.06 -3.04 -50.89
C GLY A 37 2.75 -3.69 -51.37
N ASN A 38 2.13 -4.53 -50.54
CA ASN A 38 0.90 -5.27 -50.88
C ASN A 38 1.05 -6.14 -52.14
N LEU A 39 2.23 -6.73 -52.36
CA LEU A 39 2.48 -7.71 -53.41
C LEU A 39 1.46 -8.86 -53.33
N GLY A 40 0.99 -9.35 -54.48
CA GLY A 40 -0.01 -10.40 -54.56
C GLY A 40 0.47 -11.74 -54.04
N GLU A 41 1.71 -12.11 -54.38
CA GLU A 41 2.35 -13.35 -53.93
C GLU A 41 3.87 -13.20 -53.89
N ALA A 42 4.50 -13.71 -52.83
CA ALA A 42 5.91 -14.09 -52.78
C ALA A 42 5.98 -15.51 -52.20
N SER A 43 6.44 -16.46 -53.00
CA SER A 43 6.43 -17.90 -52.66
C SER A 43 7.60 -18.61 -53.35
N PHE A 44 7.74 -19.91 -53.11
CA PHE A 44 8.61 -20.79 -53.88
C PHE A 44 7.77 -21.68 -54.78
N ASP A 45 8.26 -21.95 -55.99
CA ASP A 45 7.64 -22.81 -57.00
C ASP A 45 8.71 -23.74 -57.59
N VAL A 46 8.34 -24.54 -58.60
CA VAL A 46 9.30 -25.36 -59.35
C VAL A 46 9.63 -24.72 -60.71
N ASP A 47 10.87 -24.90 -61.18
CA ASP A 47 11.26 -24.49 -62.54
C ASP A 47 10.30 -25.16 -63.56
N PRO A 48 9.62 -24.39 -64.43
CA PRO A 48 8.71 -24.93 -65.44
C PRO A 48 9.35 -25.95 -66.40
N ASP A 49 10.66 -25.85 -66.62
CA ASP A 49 11.43 -26.71 -67.52
C ASP A 49 12.15 -27.85 -66.78
N ASP A 50 12.31 -27.77 -65.46
CA ASP A 50 12.92 -28.79 -64.62
C ASP A 50 12.22 -28.93 -63.25
N ALA A 51 11.33 -29.92 -63.11
CA ALA A 51 10.60 -30.16 -61.86
C ALA A 51 11.48 -30.57 -60.66
N GLY A 52 12.78 -30.80 -60.87
CA GLY A 52 13.76 -31.04 -59.81
C GLY A 52 14.46 -29.79 -59.29
N ASN A 53 14.26 -28.64 -59.93
CA ASN A 53 14.88 -27.35 -59.61
C ASN A 53 13.85 -26.42 -58.94
N ALA A 54 14.15 -25.92 -57.75
CA ALA A 54 13.30 -24.99 -57.02
C ALA A 54 13.57 -23.54 -57.45
N VAL A 55 12.55 -22.69 -57.45
CA VAL A 55 12.69 -21.27 -57.86
C VAL A 55 11.89 -20.36 -56.96
N ALA A 56 12.35 -19.12 -56.77
CA ALA A 56 11.55 -18.09 -56.11
C ALA A 56 10.51 -17.53 -57.09
N LYS A 57 9.30 -17.25 -56.58
CA LYS A 57 8.18 -16.73 -57.36
C LYS A 57 7.66 -15.45 -56.76
N LEU A 58 7.29 -14.51 -57.62
CA LEU A 58 6.54 -13.33 -57.26
C LEU A 58 5.42 -13.04 -58.25
N VAL A 59 4.24 -12.66 -57.74
CA VAL A 59 3.06 -12.29 -58.53
C VAL A 59 2.54 -10.93 -58.10
N SER A 60 2.41 -10.02 -59.06
CA SER A 60 1.91 -8.68 -58.81
C SER A 60 0.39 -8.65 -58.63
N SER A 61 -0.10 -7.66 -57.89
CA SER A 61 -1.52 -7.43 -57.60
C SER A 61 -1.96 -6.03 -58.03
N ALA A 62 -3.16 -5.93 -58.64
CA ALA A 62 -3.83 -4.65 -58.90
C ALA A 62 -4.18 -3.88 -57.61
N ALA A 63 -4.30 -4.57 -56.47
CA ALA A 63 -4.49 -3.94 -55.16
C ALA A 63 -3.16 -3.56 -54.49
N GLY A 64 -2.03 -3.94 -55.10
CA GLY A 64 -0.70 -3.64 -54.63
C GLY A 64 -0.31 -2.17 -54.80
N ASP A 65 0.83 -1.80 -54.23
CA ASP A 65 1.46 -0.53 -54.54
C ASP A 65 2.18 -0.60 -55.89
N PRO A 66 2.44 0.54 -56.56
CA PRO A 66 3.22 0.55 -57.79
C PRO A 66 4.66 0.04 -57.61
N TRP A 67 5.21 0.17 -56.39
CA TRP A 67 6.53 -0.31 -55.98
C TRP A 67 6.50 -1.65 -55.22
N GLN A 68 5.44 -2.45 -55.37
CA GLN A 68 5.38 -3.78 -54.77
C GLN A 68 6.61 -4.62 -55.14
N GLN A 69 7.15 -5.37 -54.17
CA GLN A 69 8.43 -6.07 -54.30
C GLN A 69 8.48 -7.32 -53.43
N ALA A 70 9.45 -8.19 -53.71
CA ALA A 70 9.88 -9.25 -52.80
C ALA A 70 11.37 -9.09 -52.47
N ASP A 71 11.71 -9.35 -51.21
CA ASP A 71 13.05 -9.23 -50.64
C ASP A 71 13.63 -10.61 -50.36
N LEU A 72 14.81 -10.89 -50.93
CA LEU A 72 15.66 -12.03 -50.58
C LEU A 72 16.73 -11.56 -49.61
N LEU A 73 16.80 -12.20 -48.44
CA LEU A 73 17.93 -12.08 -47.52
C LEU A 73 18.89 -13.23 -47.79
N MET A 74 20.15 -12.92 -48.10
CA MET A 74 21.19 -13.91 -48.34
C MET A 74 21.46 -14.74 -47.07
N GLN A 75 21.84 -16.01 -47.22
CA GLN A 75 22.01 -16.92 -46.06
C GLN A 75 23.47 -17.28 -45.77
N SER A 76 24.34 -17.31 -46.77
CA SER A 76 25.71 -17.84 -46.65
C SER A 76 26.79 -16.75 -46.76
N ASN A 77 26.66 -15.85 -47.73
CA ASN A 77 27.65 -14.83 -48.03
C ASN A 77 26.97 -13.55 -48.50
N TYR A 78 27.59 -12.41 -48.24
CA TYR A 78 27.20 -11.15 -48.86
C TYR A 78 27.40 -11.21 -50.38
N ILE A 79 26.63 -10.39 -51.11
CA ILE A 79 26.85 -10.06 -52.52
C ILE A 79 27.97 -9.03 -52.58
N ASP A 80 29.16 -9.40 -53.06
CA ASP A 80 30.31 -8.47 -53.18
C ASP A 80 30.30 -7.75 -54.52
N MET A 81 30.13 -6.44 -54.47
CA MET A 81 30.08 -5.57 -55.64
C MET A 81 31.41 -4.82 -55.85
N THR A 82 32.42 -5.01 -54.98
CA THR A 82 33.75 -4.41 -55.15
C THR A 82 34.46 -4.86 -56.44
N PRO A 83 34.44 -6.16 -56.83
CA PRO A 83 35.14 -6.61 -58.04
C PRO A 83 34.39 -6.26 -59.32
N SER A 84 33.06 -6.14 -59.25
CA SER A 84 32.18 -5.83 -60.38
C SER A 84 30.85 -5.28 -59.89
N SER A 85 30.32 -4.29 -60.58
CA SER A 85 29.00 -3.74 -60.29
C SER A 85 27.84 -4.51 -60.95
N VAL A 86 28.05 -5.74 -61.41
CA VAL A 86 27.01 -6.53 -62.13
C VAL A 86 26.59 -7.74 -61.32
N VAL A 87 25.28 -7.91 -61.16
CA VAL A 87 24.64 -9.15 -60.68
C VAL A 87 23.88 -9.77 -61.85
N SER A 88 24.14 -11.04 -62.15
CA SER A 88 23.41 -11.79 -63.17
C SER A 88 22.35 -12.65 -62.49
N VAL A 89 21.12 -12.63 -62.98
CA VAL A 89 20.00 -13.38 -62.40
C VAL A 89 19.26 -14.11 -63.50
N ARG A 90 18.93 -15.38 -63.30
CA ARG A 90 18.07 -16.11 -64.23
C ARG A 90 16.61 -15.81 -63.88
N VAL A 91 15.88 -15.23 -64.83
CA VAL A 91 14.51 -14.78 -64.63
C VAL A 91 13.61 -15.43 -65.68
N TYR A 92 12.45 -15.93 -65.27
CA TYR A 92 11.42 -16.42 -66.16
C TYR A 92 10.30 -15.40 -66.29
N SER A 93 9.93 -15.08 -67.53
CA SER A 93 8.64 -14.44 -67.84
C SER A 93 8.18 -14.81 -69.24
N ASP A 94 6.88 -15.05 -69.40
CA ASP A 94 6.22 -15.23 -70.70
C ASP A 94 5.75 -13.90 -71.33
N THR A 95 6.07 -12.78 -70.68
CA THR A 95 5.69 -11.44 -71.14
C THR A 95 6.89 -10.48 -71.12
N PRO A 96 7.09 -9.65 -72.17
CA PRO A 96 8.14 -8.65 -72.16
C PRO A 96 7.91 -7.66 -71.02
N ILE A 97 8.93 -7.45 -70.18
CA ILE A 97 8.81 -6.63 -68.98
C ILE A 97 10.14 -5.98 -68.59
N ASN A 98 10.08 -4.82 -67.94
CA ASN A 98 11.23 -4.25 -67.25
C ASN A 98 11.22 -4.71 -65.80
N VAL A 99 12.37 -5.19 -65.33
CA VAL A 99 12.55 -5.62 -63.95
C VAL A 99 13.48 -4.61 -63.28
N LEU A 100 13.06 -4.07 -62.12
CA LEU A 100 13.96 -3.34 -61.24
C LEU A 100 14.54 -4.31 -60.22
N CYS A 101 15.84 -4.18 -59.97
CA CYS A 101 16.57 -4.85 -58.91
C CYS A 101 17.12 -3.81 -57.93
N LYS A 102 17.11 -4.13 -56.64
CA LYS A 102 17.66 -3.30 -55.57
C LYS A 102 18.64 -4.12 -54.72
N LEU A 103 19.78 -3.53 -54.38
CA LEU A 103 20.68 -4.00 -53.32
C LEU A 103 20.53 -3.10 -52.09
N ASP A 104 20.51 -3.69 -50.90
CA ASP A 104 20.25 -3.00 -49.64
C ASP A 104 20.95 -3.74 -48.48
N GLN A 105 20.99 -3.14 -47.30
CA GLN A 105 21.74 -3.66 -46.14
C GLN A 105 23.22 -3.88 -46.48
N GLU A 106 23.90 -2.80 -46.84
CA GLU A 106 25.35 -2.82 -47.02
C GLU A 106 26.05 -3.08 -45.68
N LYS A 107 26.98 -4.05 -45.67
CA LYS A 107 27.72 -4.53 -44.50
C LYS A 107 28.30 -3.41 -43.62
N ASP A 108 28.87 -2.37 -44.22
CA ASP A 108 29.55 -1.28 -43.51
C ASP A 108 28.66 -0.05 -43.28
N GLY A 109 27.33 -0.21 -43.32
CA GLY A 109 26.36 0.82 -42.98
C GLY A 109 26.11 1.86 -44.07
N GLY A 110 26.30 1.49 -45.34
CA GLY A 110 25.92 2.33 -46.47
C GLY A 110 24.46 2.16 -46.92
N GLY A 111 24.13 2.84 -48.00
CA GLY A 111 22.75 2.98 -48.49
C GLY A 111 22.26 1.78 -49.31
N PHE A 112 21.26 2.03 -50.14
CA PHE A 112 20.79 1.07 -51.15
C PHE A 112 21.15 1.56 -52.55
N ASP A 113 21.22 0.63 -53.48
CA ASP A 113 21.44 0.89 -54.91
C ASP A 113 20.38 0.17 -55.75
N THR A 114 20.00 0.77 -56.87
CA THR A 114 18.99 0.22 -57.77
C THR A 114 19.43 0.29 -59.23
N THR A 115 19.05 -0.74 -59.99
CA THR A 115 19.22 -0.74 -61.44
C THR A 115 18.10 -1.56 -62.08
N GLN A 116 17.97 -1.44 -63.39
CA GLN A 116 16.90 -2.07 -64.15
C GLN A 116 17.47 -2.78 -65.37
N THR A 117 16.75 -3.79 -65.85
CA THR A 117 17.01 -4.40 -67.14
C THR A 117 15.70 -4.93 -67.74
N GLN A 118 15.75 -5.30 -69.01
CA GLN A 118 14.57 -5.77 -69.76
C GLN A 118 14.63 -7.27 -69.96
N HIS A 119 13.49 -7.92 -69.75
CA HIS A 119 13.22 -9.29 -70.13
C HIS A 119 12.33 -9.29 -71.38
N ASP A 120 12.64 -10.09 -72.40
CA ASP A 120 11.96 -10.09 -73.69
C ASP A 120 10.66 -10.92 -73.69
N GLY A 121 10.44 -11.69 -72.63
CA GLY A 121 9.21 -12.46 -72.42
C GLY A 121 9.25 -13.81 -73.12
N THR A 122 10.45 -14.36 -73.29
CA THR A 122 10.68 -15.56 -74.09
C THR A 122 10.84 -16.85 -73.26
N GLY A 123 10.41 -16.82 -71.99
CA GLY A 123 10.64 -17.88 -71.02
C GLY A 123 11.79 -17.51 -70.08
N TRP A 124 12.77 -18.40 -69.90
CA TRP A 124 13.98 -18.14 -69.09
C TRP A 124 15.00 -17.28 -69.85
N GLU A 125 15.44 -16.19 -69.23
CA GLU A 125 16.53 -15.33 -69.70
C GLU A 125 17.50 -15.04 -68.54
N VAL A 126 18.80 -14.85 -68.86
CA VAL A 126 19.77 -14.34 -67.88
C VAL A 126 19.83 -12.83 -68.01
N LEU A 127 19.45 -12.14 -66.94
CA LEU A 127 19.37 -10.70 -66.85
C LEU A 127 20.59 -10.17 -66.09
N ASP A 128 21.37 -9.32 -66.75
CA ASP A 128 22.51 -8.62 -66.13
C ASP A 128 22.04 -7.26 -65.59
N PHE A 129 22.08 -7.11 -64.27
CA PHE A 129 21.77 -5.89 -63.55
C PHE A 129 23.08 -5.12 -63.26
N ASP A 130 23.35 -4.07 -64.02
CA ASP A 130 24.53 -3.23 -63.89
C ASP A 130 24.27 -2.04 -62.95
N PHE A 131 24.83 -2.10 -61.74
CA PHE A 131 24.75 -1.08 -60.70
C PHE A 131 25.79 0.04 -60.85
N SER A 132 26.65 0.01 -61.89
CA SER A 132 27.54 1.14 -62.19
C SER A 132 26.80 2.35 -62.77
N VAL A 133 25.56 2.14 -63.24
CA VAL A 133 24.69 3.13 -63.85
C VAL A 133 23.41 3.29 -63.01
N ASN A 134 23.40 4.24 -62.06
CA ASN A 134 22.19 4.60 -61.31
C ASN A 134 21.10 5.12 -62.28
N ASP A 135 20.11 4.29 -62.63
CA ASP A 135 19.07 4.61 -63.64
C ASP A 135 17.63 4.28 -63.22
N ALA A 136 17.24 4.66 -62.01
CA ALA A 136 15.82 4.68 -61.65
C ALA A 136 15.41 6.03 -61.04
N ASP A 137 15.11 6.99 -61.93
CA ASP A 137 14.26 8.15 -61.64
C ASP A 137 14.83 9.27 -60.73
N GLY A 138 16.16 9.37 -60.61
CA GLY A 138 16.79 10.47 -59.86
C GLY A 138 16.59 10.40 -58.34
N GLN A 139 16.10 9.28 -57.79
CA GLN A 139 16.29 8.97 -56.39
C GLN A 139 17.74 8.53 -56.19
N ALA A 140 18.51 9.39 -55.51
CA ALA A 140 19.90 9.11 -55.19
C ALA A 140 19.98 7.93 -54.20
N GLY A 141 20.23 6.72 -54.73
CA GLY A 141 21.10 5.76 -54.04
C GLY A 141 22.51 6.35 -53.89
N ASN A 142 23.36 5.73 -53.08
CA ASN A 142 24.70 6.25 -52.74
C ASN A 142 25.50 6.42 -54.05
N GLY A 143 25.63 7.66 -54.53
CA GLY A 143 25.89 7.92 -55.94
C GLY A 143 27.05 7.11 -56.55
N ALA A 144 26.75 6.29 -57.56
CA ALA A 144 27.68 5.75 -58.54
C ALA A 144 28.94 5.04 -57.99
N ASP A 145 28.88 4.44 -56.80
CA ASP A 145 29.90 3.52 -56.30
C ASP A 145 29.21 2.43 -55.46
N ALA A 146 28.53 1.48 -56.12
CA ALA A 146 28.07 0.22 -55.53
C ALA A 146 29.26 -0.70 -55.22
N GLY A 147 30.29 -0.18 -54.53
CA GLY A 147 31.54 -0.89 -54.26
C GLY A 147 31.52 -1.72 -52.98
N GLY A 148 30.36 -1.86 -52.33
CA GLY A 148 30.19 -2.53 -51.04
C GLY A 148 29.77 -4.00 -51.14
N GLN A 149 29.48 -4.58 -49.96
CA GLN A 149 28.95 -5.94 -49.81
C GLN A 149 27.54 -5.87 -49.24
N TYR A 150 26.56 -6.51 -49.89
CA TYR A 150 25.13 -6.36 -49.58
C TYR A 150 24.50 -7.68 -49.17
N GLU A 151 23.68 -7.66 -48.12
CA GLU A 151 22.99 -8.86 -47.61
C GLU A 151 21.63 -9.10 -48.26
N LYS A 152 21.04 -8.06 -48.85
CA LYS A 152 19.67 -8.12 -49.35
C LYS A 152 19.58 -7.71 -50.81
N ILE A 153 18.84 -8.50 -51.59
CA ILE A 153 18.48 -8.21 -52.98
C ILE A 153 16.96 -8.27 -53.15
N SER A 154 16.38 -7.28 -53.85
CA SER A 154 14.94 -7.17 -54.04
C SER A 154 14.56 -7.04 -55.50
N PHE A 155 13.40 -7.60 -55.88
CA PHE A 155 12.89 -7.58 -57.24
C PHE A 155 11.47 -6.99 -57.31
N PHE A 156 11.23 -6.16 -58.33
CA PHE A 156 9.99 -5.42 -58.49
C PHE A 156 9.29 -5.83 -59.80
N PRO A 157 8.18 -6.58 -59.74
CA PRO A 157 7.47 -7.06 -60.93
C PRO A 157 6.65 -5.97 -61.62
N GLY A 158 6.42 -4.82 -60.96
CA GLY A 158 5.59 -3.74 -61.48
C GLY A 158 6.32 -2.70 -62.32
N TRP A 159 7.64 -2.84 -62.52
CA TRP A 159 8.47 -1.73 -63.02
C TRP A 159 8.20 -1.34 -64.48
N ALA A 160 7.92 -0.04 -64.69
CA ALA A 160 7.53 0.50 -65.99
C ALA A 160 8.73 0.99 -66.84
N GLY A 161 9.93 1.09 -66.26
CA GLY A 161 11.10 1.69 -66.90
C GLY A 161 11.11 3.22 -66.83
N ASN A 162 12.28 3.84 -67.06
CA ASN A 162 12.50 5.30 -67.05
C ASN A 162 11.96 6.03 -68.30
N GLY A 163 10.78 5.61 -68.80
CA GLY A 163 10.13 6.19 -69.99
C GLY A 163 10.79 5.87 -71.34
N THR A 164 11.80 5.02 -71.39
CA THR A 164 12.53 4.59 -72.61
C THR A 164 12.28 3.14 -73.01
N GLY A 165 11.52 2.37 -72.24
CA GLY A 165 11.25 0.95 -72.48
C GLY A 165 9.99 0.68 -73.32
N THR A 166 10.00 -0.43 -74.06
CA THR A 166 8.88 -0.94 -74.88
C THR A 166 7.84 -1.72 -74.07
N ASN A 167 7.75 -1.50 -72.74
CA ASN A 167 6.85 -2.25 -71.86
C ASN A 167 5.38 -2.05 -72.26
N THR A 168 4.73 -3.11 -72.77
CA THR A 168 3.32 -3.08 -73.17
C THR A 168 2.35 -3.42 -72.03
N THR A 169 2.84 -3.92 -70.90
CA THR A 169 2.04 -4.33 -69.73
C THR A 169 1.95 -3.25 -68.65
N ASN A 170 2.96 -2.38 -68.49
CA ASN A 170 2.88 -1.18 -67.64
C ASN A 170 3.53 0.06 -68.29
N ALA A 171 2.70 1.00 -68.73
CA ALA A 171 3.14 2.26 -69.36
C ALA A 171 3.35 3.42 -68.36
N ASN A 172 3.04 3.23 -67.07
CA ASN A 172 3.16 4.28 -66.05
C ASN A 172 3.51 3.68 -64.68
N TRP A 173 4.70 4.00 -64.18
CA TRP A 173 5.21 3.55 -62.87
C TRP A 173 4.31 3.90 -61.68
N ASN A 174 3.35 4.83 -61.82
CA ASN A 174 2.42 5.18 -60.73
C ASN A 174 1.21 4.24 -60.62
N ASN A 175 1.06 3.26 -61.50
CA ASN A 175 -0.04 2.31 -61.47
C ASN A 175 0.46 0.93 -61.07
N ALA A 176 -0.21 0.31 -60.10
CA ALA A 176 -0.03 -1.09 -59.80
C ALA A 176 -0.51 -1.96 -60.97
N VAL A 177 0.21 -3.06 -61.21
CA VAL A 177 -0.05 -4.00 -62.31
C VAL A 177 -0.53 -5.31 -61.71
N ASP A 178 -1.53 -5.92 -62.32
CA ASP A 178 -2.07 -7.21 -61.87
C ASP A 178 -1.46 -8.36 -62.68
N GLY A 179 -1.13 -9.45 -61.99
CA GLY A 179 -0.84 -10.74 -62.62
C GLY A 179 0.49 -10.84 -63.36
N THR A 180 1.42 -9.89 -63.19
CA THR A 180 2.81 -10.09 -63.63
C THR A 180 3.42 -11.18 -62.75
N THR A 181 3.88 -12.27 -63.36
CA THR A 181 4.58 -13.35 -62.67
C THR A 181 6.04 -13.35 -63.09
N LEU A 182 6.95 -13.36 -62.13
CA LEU A 182 8.37 -13.63 -62.35
C LEU A 182 8.78 -14.85 -61.52
N LEU A 183 9.56 -15.73 -62.14
CA LEU A 183 10.34 -16.73 -61.42
C LEU A 183 11.80 -16.29 -61.42
N ILE A 184 12.49 -16.50 -60.31
CA ILE A 184 13.86 -16.05 -60.07
C ILE A 184 14.67 -17.26 -59.65
N ASP A 185 15.84 -17.38 -60.26
CA ASP A 185 16.77 -18.47 -60.06
C ASP A 185 18.22 -17.99 -60.33
N ASP A 186 19.21 -18.81 -59.95
CA ASP A 186 20.64 -18.66 -60.25
C ASP A 186 21.19 -17.23 -60.03
N ILE A 187 21.01 -16.64 -58.84
CA ILE A 187 21.54 -15.30 -58.53
C ILE A 187 23.06 -15.39 -58.45
N THR A 188 23.74 -14.78 -59.42
CA THR A 188 25.17 -14.93 -59.68
C THR A 188 25.91 -13.61 -59.50
N ALA A 189 26.86 -13.57 -58.57
CA ALA A 189 27.73 -12.41 -58.31
C ALA A 189 29.06 -12.83 -57.68
N TYR A 190 29.94 -11.88 -57.36
CA TYR A 190 31.14 -12.22 -56.57
C TYR A 190 30.72 -12.51 -55.13
N GLN A 191 31.26 -13.60 -54.58
CA GLN A 191 31.01 -14.00 -53.20
C GLN A 191 31.75 -13.06 -52.25
N GLY A 192 31.00 -12.37 -51.40
CA GLY A 192 31.55 -11.57 -50.31
C GLY A 192 31.91 -12.37 -49.09
N ASP A 193 32.11 -11.65 -47.99
CA ASP A 193 32.40 -12.25 -46.71
C ASP A 193 31.27 -13.21 -46.31
N ALA A 194 31.61 -14.24 -45.54
CA ALA A 194 30.60 -15.12 -44.97
C ALA A 194 29.63 -14.29 -44.12
N LEU A 195 28.34 -14.51 -44.33
CA LEU A 195 27.33 -14.07 -43.40
C LEU A 195 27.54 -14.87 -42.13
N VAL A 196 28.01 -14.19 -41.10
CA VAL A 196 28.07 -14.77 -39.77
C VAL A 196 26.71 -14.47 -39.19
N ALA A 197 25.87 -15.49 -38.97
CA ALA A 197 24.76 -15.33 -38.03
C ALA A 197 25.39 -14.80 -36.75
N GLU A 198 25.04 -13.58 -36.34
CA GLU A 198 25.67 -12.93 -35.18
C GLU A 198 25.71 -13.95 -34.04
N PRO A 199 26.89 -14.41 -33.61
CA PRO A 199 26.97 -15.56 -32.74
C PRO A 199 26.27 -15.17 -31.44
N GLY A 200 25.38 -16.05 -30.98
CA GLY A 200 24.83 -15.97 -29.63
C GLY A 200 25.95 -15.96 -28.57
N PRO A 201 25.59 -15.96 -27.28
CA PRO A 201 26.58 -15.88 -26.22
C PRO A 201 27.62 -17.01 -26.33
N ILE A 202 28.91 -16.67 -26.31
CA ILE A 202 30.00 -17.66 -26.36
C ILE A 202 30.27 -18.33 -24.99
N ALA A 203 29.78 -17.72 -23.92
CA ALA A 203 29.93 -18.16 -22.55
C ALA A 203 28.64 -17.89 -21.77
N GLY A 204 28.38 -18.65 -20.71
CA GLY A 204 27.23 -18.44 -19.84
C GLY A 204 27.31 -17.14 -19.04
N PRO A 205 26.21 -16.73 -18.37
CA PRO A 205 26.23 -15.57 -17.48
C PRO A 205 27.15 -15.81 -16.27
N THR A 206 27.53 -14.73 -15.60
CA THR A 206 28.21 -14.86 -14.31
C THR A 206 27.24 -15.45 -13.29
N ALA A 207 27.68 -16.44 -12.52
CA ALA A 207 26.84 -17.08 -11.52
C ALA A 207 26.23 -16.05 -10.55
N PRO A 208 24.90 -16.07 -10.32
CA PRO A 208 24.25 -15.15 -9.41
C PRO A 208 24.64 -15.43 -7.95
N PRO A 209 24.35 -14.49 -7.02
CA PRO A 209 24.60 -14.71 -5.60
C PRO A 209 23.97 -16.01 -5.09
N VAL A 210 24.76 -16.79 -4.34
CA VAL A 210 24.29 -18.04 -3.73
C VAL A 210 23.24 -17.72 -2.67
N ARG A 211 22.09 -18.40 -2.74
CA ARG A 211 20.97 -18.26 -1.80
C ARG A 211 20.73 -19.57 -1.07
N ASP A 212 20.03 -19.50 0.07
CA ASP A 212 19.56 -20.71 0.76
C ASP A 212 18.56 -21.45 -0.13
N ALA A 213 18.80 -22.75 -0.37
CA ALA A 213 17.92 -23.57 -1.21
C ALA A 213 16.47 -23.64 -0.69
N ALA A 214 16.23 -23.41 0.61
CA ALA A 214 14.88 -23.31 1.16
C ALA A 214 14.14 -22.04 0.73
N ASN A 215 14.86 -21.02 0.27
CA ASN A 215 14.34 -19.74 -0.17
C ASN A 215 14.36 -19.59 -1.70
N VAL A 216 14.49 -20.69 -2.44
CA VAL A 216 14.58 -20.70 -3.90
C VAL A 216 13.60 -21.71 -4.51
N VAL A 217 12.88 -21.29 -5.55
CA VAL A 217 12.10 -22.15 -6.44
C VAL A 217 12.73 -22.07 -7.83
N SER A 218 13.54 -23.07 -8.16
CA SER A 218 14.31 -23.11 -9.40
C SER A 218 13.49 -23.63 -10.59
N ILE A 219 13.54 -22.92 -11.72
CA ILE A 219 12.85 -23.29 -12.96
C ILE A 219 13.84 -23.86 -13.98
N TYR A 220 14.97 -23.17 -14.18
CA TYR A 220 16.06 -23.62 -15.05
C TYR A 220 17.38 -22.96 -14.64
N GLY A 221 18.49 -23.70 -14.59
CA GLY A 221 19.84 -23.14 -14.41
C GLY A 221 20.94 -23.89 -15.14
N GLY A 222 20.61 -24.58 -16.23
CA GLY A 222 21.60 -25.31 -17.03
C GLY A 222 22.31 -26.45 -16.28
N ASN A 223 23.55 -26.74 -16.70
CA ASN A 223 24.41 -27.74 -16.04
C ASN A 223 25.26 -27.15 -14.90
N GLU A 224 25.12 -25.86 -14.66
CA GLU A 224 25.79 -25.05 -13.63
C GLU A 224 24.83 -24.73 -12.48
N ASN A 225 23.62 -25.25 -12.54
CA ASN A 225 22.56 -24.94 -11.59
C ASN A 225 22.98 -25.27 -10.16
N SER A 226 22.94 -24.25 -9.30
CA SER A 226 23.18 -24.40 -7.86
C SER A 226 21.98 -24.98 -7.11
N TYR A 227 20.82 -25.06 -7.77
CA TYR A 227 19.55 -25.50 -7.21
C TYR A 227 18.98 -26.70 -7.96
N THR A 228 17.97 -27.35 -7.38
CA THR A 228 17.23 -28.42 -8.06
C THR A 228 16.01 -27.81 -8.75
N ASP A 229 15.94 -27.91 -10.08
CA ASP A 229 14.78 -27.45 -10.85
C ASP A 229 13.51 -28.21 -10.48
N ILE A 230 12.38 -27.49 -10.48
CA ILE A 230 11.09 -28.11 -10.23
C ILE A 230 10.73 -29.08 -11.37
N THR A 231 10.27 -30.27 -11.00
CA THR A 231 9.81 -31.30 -11.96
C THR A 231 8.29 -31.46 -11.97
N SER A 232 7.59 -30.74 -11.09
CA SER A 232 6.14 -30.76 -10.96
C SER A 232 5.66 -29.34 -10.63
N PRO A 233 4.84 -28.71 -11.50
CA PRO A 233 4.38 -29.23 -12.78
C PRO A 233 5.53 -29.44 -13.77
N VAL A 234 5.28 -30.21 -14.83
CA VAL A 234 6.22 -30.29 -15.97
C VAL A 234 6.33 -28.90 -16.58
N ILE A 235 7.54 -28.38 -16.69
CA ILE A 235 7.80 -27.09 -17.33
C ILE A 235 7.98 -27.31 -18.83
N ASP A 236 7.14 -26.65 -19.62
CA ASP A 236 7.27 -26.55 -21.07
C ASP A 236 7.69 -25.12 -21.47
N PHE A 237 8.08 -24.95 -22.72
CA PHE A 237 8.53 -23.66 -23.27
C PHE A 237 7.74 -23.29 -24.53
N PRO A 238 6.45 -22.94 -24.39
CA PRO A 238 5.61 -22.60 -25.53
C PRO A 238 6.08 -21.32 -26.20
N THR A 239 5.95 -21.27 -27.53
CA THR A 239 6.21 -20.07 -28.32
C THR A 239 4.92 -19.47 -28.84
N PHE A 240 4.91 -18.14 -29.00
CA PHE A 240 3.76 -17.41 -29.53
C PHE A 240 4.20 -16.45 -30.65
N ASN A 241 3.27 -16.10 -31.54
CA ASN A 241 3.46 -15.08 -32.57
C ASN A 241 4.71 -15.28 -33.47
N GLY A 242 5.00 -16.53 -33.87
CA GLY A 242 6.08 -16.85 -34.80
C GLY A 242 7.45 -17.09 -34.16
N SER A 243 7.57 -17.01 -32.83
CA SER A 243 8.80 -17.39 -32.12
C SER A 243 9.08 -18.90 -32.20
N VAL A 244 10.35 -19.27 -32.16
CA VAL A 244 10.82 -20.66 -32.23
C VAL A 244 11.65 -20.99 -31.00
N PHE A 245 11.32 -22.06 -30.28
CA PHE A 245 12.14 -22.54 -29.18
C PHE A 245 13.14 -23.56 -29.70
N ASN A 246 14.43 -23.26 -29.53
CA ASN A 246 15.53 -24.07 -30.05
C ASN A 246 15.99 -25.14 -29.04
N GLY A 247 15.50 -25.09 -27.80
CA GLY A 247 15.92 -25.98 -26.72
C GLY A 247 17.09 -25.42 -25.91
N ALA A 248 17.69 -26.29 -25.11
CA ALA A 248 18.95 -26.01 -24.42
C ALA A 248 20.13 -26.13 -25.39
N VAL A 249 21.01 -25.13 -25.39
CA VAL A 249 22.19 -25.01 -26.25
C VAL A 249 23.43 -24.98 -25.38
N ALA A 250 24.40 -25.83 -25.71
CA ALA A 250 25.72 -25.83 -25.07
C ALA A 250 26.60 -24.73 -25.67
N LEU A 251 27.17 -23.90 -24.81
CA LEU A 251 28.09 -22.82 -25.19
C LEU A 251 29.55 -23.31 -25.16
N ASP A 252 30.48 -22.50 -25.66
CA ASP A 252 31.90 -22.88 -25.80
C ASP A 252 32.60 -23.10 -24.45
N ASP A 253 32.14 -22.42 -23.40
CA ASP A 253 32.60 -22.61 -22.02
C ASP A 253 31.97 -23.83 -21.33
N GLY A 254 31.02 -24.49 -22.00
CA GLY A 254 30.31 -25.67 -21.53
C GLY A 254 29.03 -25.38 -20.74
N ALA A 255 28.59 -24.13 -20.61
CA ALA A 255 27.30 -23.78 -20.02
C ALA A 255 26.13 -24.22 -20.93
N ASN A 256 24.98 -24.54 -20.37
CA ASN A 256 23.78 -24.91 -21.13
C ASN A 256 22.68 -23.89 -20.89
N VAL A 257 22.36 -23.11 -21.91
CA VAL A 257 21.35 -22.04 -21.83
C VAL A 257 20.15 -22.35 -22.71
N LEU A 258 18.97 -21.84 -22.36
CA LEU A 258 17.79 -21.95 -23.22
C LEU A 258 17.89 -20.92 -24.36
N SER A 259 17.44 -21.28 -25.57
CA SER A 259 17.49 -20.41 -26.74
C SER A 259 16.16 -20.34 -27.50
N TRP A 260 15.82 -19.14 -27.97
CA TRP A 260 14.72 -18.87 -28.88
C TRP A 260 15.17 -18.01 -30.05
N SER A 261 14.67 -18.33 -31.23
CA SER A 261 14.82 -17.50 -32.43
C SER A 261 13.53 -16.77 -32.75
N ASN A 262 13.64 -15.58 -33.35
CA ASN A 262 12.48 -14.75 -33.71
C ASN A 262 11.56 -14.49 -32.48
N SER A 263 12.16 -14.32 -31.29
CA SER A 263 11.46 -14.14 -30.02
C SER A 263 10.75 -12.78 -29.98
N ALA A 264 9.42 -12.83 -29.87
CA ALA A 264 8.56 -11.70 -29.54
C ALA A 264 7.80 -11.95 -28.23
N PHE A 265 7.36 -13.20 -28.04
CA PHE A 265 6.70 -13.70 -26.84
C PHE A 265 7.14 -15.15 -26.62
N THR A 266 7.75 -15.38 -25.47
CA THR A 266 8.32 -16.68 -25.12
C THR A 266 7.81 -17.09 -23.75
N GLY A 267 7.14 -18.24 -23.69
CA GLY A 267 6.53 -18.74 -22.46
C GLY A 267 7.39 -19.77 -21.74
N ILE A 268 7.23 -19.81 -20.42
CA ILE A 268 7.76 -20.82 -19.50
C ILE A 268 6.57 -21.31 -18.67
N GLY A 269 6.30 -22.61 -18.72
CA GLY A 269 5.12 -23.24 -18.12
C GLY A 269 4.31 -24.02 -19.15
N ASN A 270 3.24 -24.67 -18.71
CA ASN A 270 2.49 -25.64 -19.52
C ASN A 270 1.00 -25.31 -19.67
N GLY A 271 0.56 -24.14 -19.19
CA GLY A 271 -0.84 -23.69 -19.26
C GLY A 271 -1.84 -24.45 -18.39
N ALA A 272 -1.45 -25.60 -17.82
CA ALA A 272 -2.26 -26.36 -16.86
C ALA A 272 -2.15 -25.81 -15.43
N GLY A 273 -1.18 -24.91 -15.19
CA GLY A 273 -0.93 -24.29 -13.89
C GLY A 273 -0.02 -25.12 -13.00
N GLY A 274 0.28 -24.56 -11.83
CA GLY A 274 0.92 -25.29 -10.73
C GLY A 274 2.34 -24.86 -10.37
N ILE A 275 2.92 -23.89 -11.07
CA ILE A 275 4.16 -23.27 -10.58
C ILE A 275 3.78 -22.46 -9.33
N ASN A 276 4.26 -22.92 -8.17
CA ASN A 276 4.00 -22.28 -6.89
C ASN A 276 5.24 -21.48 -6.47
N ALA A 277 5.12 -20.15 -6.56
CA ALA A 277 6.10 -19.18 -6.08
C ALA A 277 5.55 -18.36 -4.89
N ASP A 278 4.52 -18.87 -4.20
CA ASP A 278 3.95 -18.21 -3.03
C ASP A 278 4.99 -18.03 -1.92
N GLY A 279 5.01 -16.85 -1.32
CA GLY A 279 6.00 -16.46 -0.31
C GLY A 279 7.41 -16.15 -0.85
N MET A 280 7.64 -16.16 -2.17
CA MET A 280 8.84 -15.59 -2.78
C MET A 280 8.68 -14.09 -2.99
N GLU A 281 9.78 -13.36 -3.11
CA GLU A 281 9.81 -11.90 -3.26
C GLU A 281 10.25 -11.44 -4.65
N PHE A 282 11.09 -12.24 -5.32
CA PHE A 282 11.70 -11.90 -6.60
C PHE A 282 11.68 -13.07 -7.59
N LEU A 283 11.67 -12.77 -8.89
CA LEU A 283 12.12 -13.68 -9.95
C LEU A 283 13.49 -13.22 -10.45
N HIS A 284 14.48 -14.10 -10.45
CA HIS A 284 15.76 -13.89 -11.11
C HIS A 284 15.74 -14.44 -12.53
N LEU A 285 16.38 -13.73 -13.45
CA LEU A 285 16.60 -14.13 -14.84
C LEU A 285 17.92 -13.57 -15.33
N ASP A 286 18.78 -14.45 -15.86
CA ASP A 286 19.87 -14.03 -16.74
C ASP A 286 19.43 -14.17 -18.19
N PHE A 287 19.65 -13.14 -19.00
CA PHE A 287 19.32 -13.19 -20.43
C PHE A 287 20.34 -12.50 -21.32
N TYR A 288 20.37 -12.89 -22.59
CA TYR A 288 21.21 -12.33 -23.63
C TYR A 288 20.38 -12.09 -24.91
N THR A 289 20.65 -10.99 -25.59
CA THR A 289 20.10 -10.69 -26.92
C THR A 289 21.19 -10.15 -27.84
N THR A 290 21.13 -10.50 -29.12
CA THR A 290 21.99 -9.89 -30.16
C THR A 290 21.47 -8.53 -30.65
N SER A 291 20.32 -8.11 -30.13
CA SER A 291 19.68 -6.84 -30.47
C SER A 291 19.64 -5.89 -29.27
N ASP A 292 19.83 -4.59 -29.53
CA ASP A 292 19.80 -3.54 -28.51
C ASP A 292 18.34 -3.17 -28.16
N LEU A 293 18.00 -3.30 -26.88
CA LEU A 293 16.67 -3.07 -26.31
C LEU A 293 16.56 -1.74 -25.53
N THR A 294 17.56 -0.86 -25.59
CA THR A 294 17.63 0.42 -24.83
C THR A 294 16.45 1.38 -25.08
N GLY A 295 15.70 1.22 -26.17
CA GLY A 295 14.47 1.98 -26.45
C GLY A 295 13.22 1.11 -26.60
N ARG A 296 13.32 -0.19 -26.31
CA ARG A 296 12.33 -1.23 -26.62
C ARG A 296 12.33 -2.25 -25.48
N PRO A 297 11.73 -1.90 -24.34
CA PRO A 297 12.14 -2.53 -23.11
C PRO A 297 11.54 -3.93 -23.00
N LEU A 298 12.34 -4.85 -22.44
CA LEU A 298 11.91 -6.20 -22.09
C LEU A 298 10.80 -6.10 -21.04
N LYS A 299 9.78 -6.94 -21.15
CA LYS A 299 8.72 -7.05 -20.15
C LYS A 299 8.56 -8.50 -19.72
N ILE A 300 8.20 -8.68 -18.46
CA ILE A 300 7.85 -9.97 -17.88
C ILE A 300 6.36 -9.95 -17.59
N LYS A 301 5.66 -10.96 -18.07
CA LYS A 301 4.24 -11.16 -17.84
C LYS A 301 4.02 -12.45 -17.07
N PHE A 302 3.22 -12.38 -16.01
CA PHE A 302 2.75 -13.56 -15.32
C PHE A 302 1.28 -13.83 -15.65
N GLU A 303 0.92 -15.10 -15.74
CA GLU A 303 -0.45 -15.59 -15.87
C GLU A 303 -0.70 -16.68 -14.83
N ASP A 304 -1.86 -16.66 -14.16
CA ASP A 304 -2.26 -17.64 -13.13
C ASP A 304 -3.50 -18.48 -13.54
N GLY A 305 -3.86 -18.42 -14.83
CA GLY A 305 -5.06 -19.06 -15.38
C GLY A 305 -6.35 -18.26 -15.19
N VAL A 306 -6.34 -17.18 -14.39
CA VAL A 306 -7.49 -16.29 -14.14
C VAL A 306 -7.16 -14.85 -14.55
N SER A 307 -6.01 -14.36 -14.12
CA SER A 307 -5.48 -13.02 -14.30
C SER A 307 -4.15 -13.06 -15.06
N ASN A 308 -3.80 -11.91 -15.63
CA ASN A 308 -2.47 -11.67 -16.16
C ASN A 308 -2.05 -10.21 -15.95
N GLN A 309 -0.74 -9.99 -15.82
CA GLN A 309 -0.14 -8.67 -15.64
C GLN A 309 1.28 -8.69 -16.19
N GLU A 310 1.66 -7.62 -16.87
CA GLU A 310 2.94 -7.45 -17.56
C GLU A 310 3.63 -6.17 -17.08
N ILE A 311 4.93 -6.26 -16.78
CA ILE A 311 5.74 -5.14 -16.27
C ILE A 311 7.09 -5.10 -17.01
N GLU A 312 7.56 -3.88 -17.26
CA GLU A 312 8.85 -3.58 -17.88
C GLU A 312 10.04 -3.84 -16.95
N ILE A 313 11.06 -4.56 -17.42
CA ILE A 313 12.23 -4.99 -16.64
C ILE A 313 13.53 -4.85 -17.46
N PRO A 314 14.59 -4.23 -16.89
CA PRO A 314 14.54 -3.33 -15.75
C PRO A 314 13.79 -2.06 -16.17
N GLY A 315 12.83 -1.61 -15.36
CA GLY A 315 11.98 -0.47 -15.72
C GLY A 315 12.80 0.79 -16.02
N GLY A 316 12.72 1.29 -17.25
CA GLY A 316 13.48 2.46 -17.71
C GLY A 316 15.01 2.27 -17.80
N GLY A 317 15.49 1.02 -17.78
CA GLY A 317 16.91 0.69 -17.89
C GLY A 317 17.44 0.56 -19.33
N VAL A 318 18.76 0.48 -19.46
CA VAL A 318 19.48 0.27 -20.73
C VAL A 318 19.78 -1.23 -20.86
N LEU A 319 19.29 -1.85 -21.93
CA LEU A 319 19.48 -3.27 -22.24
C LEU A 319 20.22 -3.39 -23.57
N ALA A 320 21.52 -3.13 -23.56
CA ALA A 320 22.33 -3.17 -24.77
C ALA A 320 22.54 -4.60 -25.29
N ALA A 321 22.74 -4.72 -26.60
CA ALA A 321 23.03 -5.99 -27.27
C ALA A 321 24.34 -6.64 -26.78
N ASP A 322 24.49 -7.92 -27.10
CA ASP A 322 25.73 -8.69 -27.05
C ASP A 322 26.38 -8.80 -25.68
N GLN A 323 25.55 -8.84 -24.64
CA GLN A 323 25.99 -9.11 -23.27
C GLN A 323 24.88 -9.78 -22.46
N TRP A 324 25.30 -10.51 -21.42
CA TRP A 324 24.39 -11.02 -20.41
C TRP A 324 23.89 -9.90 -19.50
N HIS A 325 22.58 -9.90 -19.26
CA HIS A 325 21.90 -9.06 -18.29
C HIS A 325 21.33 -9.94 -17.19
N SER A 326 21.63 -9.61 -15.94
CA SER A 326 21.03 -10.22 -14.76
C SER A 326 19.97 -9.30 -14.21
N VAL A 327 18.73 -9.78 -14.12
CA VAL A 327 17.61 -8.98 -13.61
C VAL A 327 16.88 -9.71 -12.47
N ASP A 328 16.59 -8.94 -11.42
CA ASP A 328 15.71 -9.33 -10.33
C ASP A 328 14.39 -8.59 -10.48
N VAL A 329 13.30 -9.34 -10.64
CA VAL A 329 11.94 -8.85 -10.83
C VAL A 329 11.22 -8.87 -9.50
N ASP A 330 10.91 -7.71 -8.95
CA ASP A 330 10.13 -7.57 -7.71
C ASP A 330 8.68 -8.02 -7.94
N LEU A 331 8.28 -9.10 -7.25
CA LEU A 331 6.96 -9.69 -7.39
C LEU A 331 5.87 -8.80 -6.78
N SER A 332 6.20 -7.91 -5.84
CA SER A 332 5.24 -6.98 -5.22
C SER A 332 4.64 -5.97 -6.21
N ALA A 333 5.32 -5.74 -7.34
CA ALA A 333 4.81 -4.91 -8.43
C ALA A 333 3.58 -5.55 -9.13
N TYR A 334 3.39 -6.87 -8.98
CA TYR A 334 2.30 -7.63 -9.58
C TYR A 334 1.11 -7.77 -8.63
N THR A 335 0.28 -6.73 -8.56
CA THR A 335 -0.85 -6.65 -7.61
C THR A 335 -2.08 -7.48 -7.99
N ASN A 336 -2.12 -8.04 -9.21
CA ASN A 336 -3.26 -8.80 -9.72
C ASN A 336 -2.91 -10.25 -10.11
N ILE A 337 -1.88 -10.84 -9.48
CA ILE A 337 -1.40 -12.19 -9.80
C ILE A 337 -1.42 -13.07 -8.55
N ASN A 338 -1.96 -14.28 -8.68
CA ASN A 338 -1.83 -15.34 -7.69
C ASN A 338 -0.58 -16.19 -7.96
N PHE A 339 0.49 -15.93 -7.21
CA PHE A 339 1.76 -16.65 -7.34
C PHE A 339 1.74 -18.11 -6.87
N SER A 340 0.68 -18.57 -6.19
CA SER A 340 0.57 -19.97 -5.77
C SER A 340 0.24 -20.94 -6.91
N SER A 341 -0.15 -20.45 -8.08
CA SER A 341 -0.69 -21.28 -9.17
C SER A 341 -0.40 -20.73 -10.57
N LEU A 342 0.81 -20.21 -10.80
CA LEU A 342 1.16 -19.66 -12.11
C LEU A 342 1.00 -20.72 -13.23
N THR A 343 0.42 -20.29 -14.36
CA THR A 343 0.29 -21.05 -15.60
C THR A 343 1.42 -20.74 -16.56
N TYR A 344 1.81 -19.47 -16.66
CA TYR A 344 2.90 -19.01 -17.52
C TYR A 344 3.70 -17.86 -16.89
N ILE A 345 5.01 -17.91 -17.12
CA ILE A 345 5.90 -16.75 -17.13
C ILE A 345 6.17 -16.45 -18.61
N VAL A 346 5.87 -15.25 -19.08
CA VAL A 346 6.03 -14.86 -20.49
C VAL A 346 7.03 -13.72 -20.57
N ILE A 347 8.11 -13.97 -21.29
CA ILE A 347 9.14 -12.98 -21.64
C ILE A 347 8.68 -12.29 -22.92
N VAL A 348 8.58 -10.96 -22.87
CA VAL A 348 8.04 -10.13 -23.96
C VAL A 348 9.10 -9.13 -24.42
N THR A 349 9.51 -9.23 -25.67
CA THR A 349 10.57 -8.42 -26.30
C THR A 349 10.01 -7.43 -27.34
N TYR A 350 8.70 -7.16 -27.27
CA TYR A 350 7.87 -6.63 -28.36
C TYR A 350 8.26 -5.26 -28.94
N SER A 351 8.33 -5.18 -30.27
CA SER A 351 7.61 -4.15 -31.08
C SER A 351 7.63 -4.51 -32.56
N VAL A 352 6.51 -4.93 -33.16
CA VAL A 352 6.44 -5.23 -34.60
C VAL A 352 7.01 -4.08 -35.47
N PRO A 353 7.81 -4.38 -36.51
CA PRO A 353 8.15 -5.70 -37.06
C PRO A 353 9.40 -6.37 -36.42
N PHE A 354 9.75 -6.06 -35.18
CA PHE A 354 10.97 -6.52 -34.53
C PHE A 354 10.74 -7.75 -33.66
N SER A 355 11.57 -8.74 -33.91
CA SER A 355 11.80 -9.93 -33.11
C SER A 355 13.30 -10.01 -32.83
N VAL A 356 13.67 -10.72 -31.77
CA VAL A 356 15.08 -10.86 -31.36
C VAL A 356 15.40 -12.32 -31.14
N ASP A 357 16.65 -12.72 -31.38
CA ASP A 357 17.15 -13.96 -30.83
C ASP A 357 17.45 -13.75 -29.34
N PHE A 358 17.01 -14.70 -28.52
CA PHE A 358 16.96 -14.58 -27.06
C PHE A 358 17.51 -15.83 -26.40
N TRP A 359 18.41 -15.65 -25.45
CA TRP A 359 18.93 -16.73 -24.60
C TRP A 359 18.65 -16.43 -23.14
N ALA A 360 18.39 -17.47 -22.36
CA ALA A 360 18.12 -17.35 -20.93
C ALA A 360 18.77 -18.46 -20.12
N ASP A 361 19.15 -18.10 -18.90
CA ASP A 361 19.66 -19.01 -17.89
C ASP A 361 19.30 -18.49 -16.48
N ASN A 362 19.58 -19.27 -15.44
CA ASN A 362 19.38 -18.90 -14.04
C ASN A 362 17.98 -18.33 -13.74
N ILE A 363 16.95 -19.06 -14.16
CA ILE A 363 15.55 -18.70 -13.98
C ILE A 363 15.04 -19.32 -12.67
N TYR A 364 14.84 -18.51 -11.64
CA TYR A 364 14.32 -18.98 -10.35
C TYR A 364 13.63 -17.88 -9.56
N PHE A 365 12.62 -18.24 -8.77
CA PHE A 365 12.07 -17.35 -7.75
C PHE A 365 12.88 -17.46 -6.47
N TYR A 366 13.00 -16.36 -5.73
CA TYR A 366 13.60 -16.37 -4.41
C TYR A 366 12.99 -15.35 -3.47
N LYS A 367 13.26 -15.51 -2.18
CA LYS A 367 13.08 -14.49 -1.15
C LYS A 367 14.41 -14.24 -0.45
N GLU A 368 14.61 -13.01 0.03
CA GLU A 368 15.76 -12.76 0.89
C GLU A 368 15.63 -13.57 2.19
N PRO A 369 16.75 -13.97 2.82
CA PRO A 369 16.70 -14.62 4.12
C PRO A 369 15.97 -13.71 5.12
N SER A 370 14.95 -14.20 5.82
CA SER A 370 14.55 -13.55 7.05
C SER A 370 15.70 -13.71 8.04
N ASP A 371 16.33 -12.61 8.46
CA ASP A 371 17.35 -12.67 9.51
C ASP A 371 16.66 -12.84 10.87
N ASP A 372 16.06 -14.01 11.06
CA ASP A 372 15.47 -14.46 12.31
C ASP A 372 16.49 -14.42 13.46
N ALA A 373 17.79 -14.50 13.13
CA ALA A 373 18.85 -14.40 14.10
C ALA A 373 18.97 -13.00 14.70
N SER A 374 18.74 -11.96 13.89
CA SER A 374 18.71 -10.56 14.33
C SER A 374 17.32 -10.03 14.74
N ASN A 375 16.23 -10.76 14.47
CA ASN A 375 14.90 -10.27 14.80
C ASN A 375 14.66 -10.26 16.32
N SER A 376 14.66 -9.05 16.89
CA SER A 376 14.42 -8.77 18.31
C SER A 376 13.01 -8.24 18.61
N LYS A 377 12.02 -8.48 17.74
CA LYS A 377 10.66 -7.96 17.92
C LYS A 377 9.78 -8.88 18.79
N LEU A 378 8.74 -8.30 19.38
CA LEU A 378 7.69 -9.01 20.10
C LEU A 378 6.55 -9.41 19.16
N ALA A 379 5.99 -10.61 19.36
CA ALA A 379 4.72 -11.05 18.79
C ALA A 379 3.51 -10.60 19.63
N ASP A 380 3.71 -10.32 20.93
CA ASP A 380 2.65 -9.83 21.81
C ASP A 380 3.24 -9.07 23.01
N LEU A 381 2.50 -8.07 23.49
CA LEU A 381 2.76 -7.31 24.72
C LEU A 381 1.44 -7.16 25.46
N THR A 382 1.38 -7.68 26.68
CA THR A 382 0.16 -7.77 27.49
C THR A 382 0.32 -7.01 28.80
N VAL A 383 -0.80 -6.48 29.28
CA VAL A 383 -0.98 -5.93 30.63
C VAL A 383 -2.09 -6.72 31.32
N ASP A 384 -1.79 -7.31 32.47
CA ASP A 384 -2.66 -8.25 33.20
C ASP A 384 -3.21 -9.40 32.32
N GLY A 385 -2.38 -9.85 31.37
CA GLY A 385 -2.69 -10.94 30.45
C GLY A 385 -3.56 -10.54 29.26
N VAL A 386 -3.90 -9.25 29.11
CA VAL A 386 -4.62 -8.71 27.95
C VAL A 386 -3.65 -7.96 27.05
N THR A 387 -3.63 -8.26 25.75
CA THR A 387 -2.81 -7.54 24.76
C THR A 387 -3.10 -6.05 24.82
N ILE A 388 -2.05 -5.23 24.83
CA ILE A 388 -2.16 -3.79 24.84
C ILE A 388 -2.81 -3.29 23.54
N ASP A 389 -3.71 -2.32 23.68
CA ASP A 389 -4.47 -1.81 22.54
C ASP A 389 -3.52 -1.20 21.49
N GLY A 390 -3.72 -1.55 20.22
CA GLY A 390 -2.86 -1.09 19.12
C GLY A 390 -1.45 -1.71 19.09
N PHE A 391 -1.23 -2.85 19.74
CA PHE A 391 0.07 -3.54 19.71
C PHE A 391 0.60 -3.79 18.29
N SER A 392 1.89 -3.49 18.09
CA SER A 392 2.68 -3.82 16.91
C SER A 392 4.12 -4.06 17.32
N GLY A 393 4.75 -5.11 16.79
CA GLY A 393 6.17 -5.39 17.03
C GLY A 393 7.11 -4.25 16.63
N ASN A 394 6.67 -3.30 15.80
CA ASN A 394 7.43 -2.12 15.39
C ASN A 394 7.23 -0.89 16.30
N THR A 395 6.17 -0.88 17.12
CA THR A 395 5.88 0.23 18.04
C THR A 395 6.51 -0.08 19.39
N THR A 396 7.42 0.79 19.85
CA THR A 396 8.23 0.56 21.06
C THR A 396 7.77 1.34 22.28
N THR A 397 6.71 2.14 22.17
CA THR A 397 6.17 2.93 23.28
C THR A 397 4.66 2.83 23.31
N TYR A 398 4.13 2.53 24.48
CA TYR A 398 2.71 2.43 24.74
C TYR A 398 2.36 3.22 25.99
N GLU A 399 1.16 3.78 26.00
CA GLU A 399 0.54 4.35 27.19
C GLU A 399 -0.61 3.42 27.60
N TYR A 400 -0.67 3.09 28.89
CA TYR A 400 -1.72 2.25 29.45
C TYR A 400 -2.40 3.04 30.58
N ALA A 401 -3.62 3.50 30.31
CA ALA A 401 -4.44 4.21 31.27
C ALA A 401 -5.01 3.25 32.32
N VAL A 402 -4.91 3.63 33.60
CA VAL A 402 -5.56 2.95 34.72
C VAL A 402 -6.47 3.92 35.47
N PRO A 403 -7.57 3.47 36.09
CA PRO A 403 -8.43 4.34 36.89
C PRO A 403 -7.62 5.10 37.95
N SER A 404 -7.90 6.38 38.14
CA SER A 404 -7.22 7.18 39.16
C SER A 404 -7.45 6.60 40.56
N GLY A 405 -6.42 6.67 41.41
CA GLY A 405 -6.41 6.01 42.72
C GLY A 405 -6.09 4.51 42.70
N THR A 406 -5.84 3.91 41.52
CA THR A 406 -5.31 2.55 41.42
C THR A 406 -3.95 2.45 42.15
N THR A 407 -3.87 1.56 43.14
CA THR A 407 -2.65 1.37 43.96
C THR A 407 -1.87 0.11 43.61
N ASP A 408 -2.53 -0.89 43.03
CA ASP A 408 -1.91 -2.11 42.53
C ASP A 408 -1.46 -1.89 41.08
N VAL A 409 -0.15 -1.97 40.83
CA VAL A 409 0.42 -1.74 39.50
C VAL A 409 0.13 -2.94 38.58
N PRO A 410 -0.47 -2.74 37.39
CA PRO A 410 -0.71 -3.82 36.43
C PRO A 410 0.57 -4.54 35.99
N THR A 411 0.46 -5.84 35.73
CA THR A 411 1.61 -6.69 35.37
C THR A 411 1.82 -6.76 33.86
N ILE A 412 2.99 -6.35 33.39
CA ILE A 412 3.42 -6.49 32.00
C ILE A 412 3.92 -7.93 31.74
N ALA A 413 3.55 -8.51 30.61
CA ALA A 413 4.18 -9.73 30.08
C ALA A 413 4.28 -9.64 28.54
N ALA A 414 5.19 -10.38 27.92
CA ALA A 414 5.43 -10.28 26.49
C ALA A 414 5.93 -11.60 25.89
N THR A 415 5.69 -11.77 24.58
CA THR A 415 6.10 -12.94 23.79
C THR A 415 6.94 -12.48 22.60
N SER A 416 8.09 -13.11 22.36
CA SER A 416 8.94 -12.80 21.20
C SER A 416 8.34 -13.33 19.89
N GLU A 417 8.61 -12.66 18.78
CA GLU A 417 8.21 -13.12 17.45
C GLU A 417 8.97 -14.38 17.02
N ILE A 418 10.27 -14.42 17.33
CA ILE A 418 11.12 -15.58 17.08
C ILE A 418 11.21 -16.46 18.31
N ALA A 419 10.92 -17.75 18.14
CA ALA A 419 11.11 -18.75 19.18
C ALA A 419 12.59 -18.87 19.55
N GLY A 420 12.90 -18.76 20.85
CA GLY A 420 14.27 -18.82 21.37
C GLY A 420 14.95 -17.47 21.61
N ALA A 421 14.34 -16.36 21.19
CA ALA A 421 14.74 -15.02 21.63
C ALA A 421 14.51 -14.86 23.15
N ASN A 422 15.32 -14.03 23.81
CA ASN A 422 15.23 -13.81 25.25
C ASN A 422 14.43 -12.54 25.55
N VAL A 423 13.41 -12.65 26.40
CA VAL A 423 12.55 -11.52 26.81
C VAL A 423 12.78 -11.19 28.29
N PHE A 424 13.13 -9.94 28.58
CA PHE A 424 13.36 -9.43 29.93
C PHE A 424 12.32 -8.36 30.25
N VAL A 425 11.56 -8.54 31.32
CA VAL A 425 10.50 -7.61 31.74
C VAL A 425 10.89 -6.92 33.04
N THR A 426 10.81 -5.60 33.07
CA THR A 426 10.91 -4.75 34.27
C THR A 426 9.56 -4.12 34.53
N GLN A 427 8.90 -4.50 35.63
CA GLN A 427 7.60 -3.94 36.00
C GLN A 427 7.73 -2.49 36.45
N ALA A 428 6.67 -1.70 36.25
CA ALA A 428 6.54 -0.40 36.89
C ALA A 428 6.43 -0.56 38.43
N THR A 429 6.93 0.43 39.18
CA THR A 429 6.90 0.40 40.65
C THR A 429 5.79 1.27 41.26
N GLY A 430 5.00 1.94 40.43
CA GLY A 430 3.92 2.83 40.85
C GLY A 430 3.15 3.38 39.65
N ILE A 431 2.08 4.09 39.96
CA ILE A 431 1.23 4.81 39.00
C ILE A 431 1.21 6.29 39.45
N PRO A 432 1.51 7.26 38.56
CA PRO A 432 2.08 7.04 37.22
C PRO A 432 3.47 6.42 37.30
N GLY A 433 3.85 5.65 36.28
CA GLY A 433 5.15 4.97 36.24
C GLY A 433 5.38 4.20 34.95
N THR A 434 6.59 3.71 34.73
CA THR A 434 6.96 3.02 33.49
C THR A 434 7.49 1.63 33.77
N GLY A 435 7.05 0.67 32.96
CA GLY A 435 7.68 -0.64 32.85
C GLY A 435 8.30 -0.82 31.48
N THR A 436 9.29 -1.71 31.37
CA THR A 436 10.00 -1.97 30.11
C THR A 436 10.05 -3.46 29.80
N VAL A 437 10.11 -3.78 28.52
CA VAL A 437 10.37 -5.12 28.00
C VAL A 437 11.53 -5.03 27.01
N THR A 438 12.64 -5.71 27.29
CA THR A 438 13.74 -5.86 26.34
C THR A 438 13.68 -7.24 25.71
N CYS A 439 13.47 -7.30 24.41
CA CYS A 439 13.60 -8.53 23.63
C CYS A 439 14.99 -8.56 22.97
N VAL A 440 15.75 -9.62 23.20
CA VAL A 440 17.08 -9.84 22.62
C VAL A 440 16.98 -10.99 21.62
N ALA A 441 17.37 -10.73 20.37
CA ALA A 441 17.33 -11.69 19.28
C ALA A 441 18.21 -12.92 19.56
N THR A 442 18.02 -13.98 18.78
CA THR A 442 18.72 -15.26 19.02
C THR A 442 20.23 -15.18 18.76
N ASN A 443 20.72 -14.16 18.02
CA ASN A 443 22.14 -13.88 17.87
C ASN A 443 22.80 -13.29 19.14
N GLY A 444 21.99 -12.85 20.12
CA GLY A 444 22.44 -12.31 21.40
C GLY A 444 23.03 -10.90 21.35
N THR A 445 23.07 -10.25 20.18
CA THR A 445 23.61 -8.90 20.00
C THR A 445 22.54 -7.86 19.70
N ASP A 446 21.50 -8.25 18.94
CA ASP A 446 20.42 -7.34 18.56
C ASP A 446 19.31 -7.35 19.60
N SER A 447 18.78 -6.17 19.94
CA SER A 447 17.75 -6.02 20.95
C SER A 447 16.81 -4.87 20.66
N THR A 448 15.54 -5.03 21.01
CA THR A 448 14.52 -3.97 20.99
C THR A 448 13.95 -3.80 22.39
N GLU A 449 13.85 -2.56 22.84
CA GLU A 449 13.20 -2.20 24.10
C GLU A 449 11.83 -1.59 23.83
N TYR A 450 10.82 -2.09 24.53
CA TYR A 450 9.44 -1.61 24.56
C TYR A 450 9.17 -0.97 25.91
N THR A 451 8.51 0.18 25.92
CA THR A 451 8.15 0.92 27.13
C THR A 451 6.63 0.99 27.26
N VAL A 452 6.11 0.64 28.42
CA VAL A 452 4.69 0.85 28.79
C VAL A 452 4.65 1.89 29.89
N THR A 453 4.05 3.05 29.59
CA THR A 453 3.82 4.12 30.57
C THR A 453 2.43 3.98 31.14
N PHE A 454 2.33 3.70 32.43
CA PHE A 454 1.07 3.74 33.17
C PHE A 454 0.74 5.18 33.54
N VAL A 455 -0.46 5.62 33.14
CA VAL A 455 -1.01 6.94 33.45
C VAL A 455 -2.32 6.77 34.21
N GLU A 456 -2.60 7.69 35.11
CA GLU A 456 -3.92 7.77 35.74
C GLU A 456 -4.92 8.34 34.74
N GLN A 457 -6.13 7.78 34.73
CA GLN A 457 -7.26 8.20 33.93
C GLN A 457 -8.49 8.33 34.83
N GLY A 458 -9.23 9.41 34.64
CA GLY A 458 -10.42 9.73 35.41
C GLY A 458 -10.15 10.58 36.65
N PRO A 459 -11.21 10.91 37.38
CA PRO A 459 -11.14 11.80 38.53
C PRO A 459 -10.31 11.20 39.65
N GLY A 460 -9.31 11.94 40.16
CA GLY A 460 -8.51 11.53 41.33
C GLY A 460 -9.12 11.89 42.69
N GLU A 461 -10.28 12.52 42.68
CA GLU A 461 -11.05 12.91 43.86
C GLU A 461 -12.56 12.76 43.59
N ALA A 462 -13.35 12.71 44.65
CA ALA A 462 -14.83 12.68 44.58
C ALA A 462 -15.39 13.92 43.87
N ALA A 463 -16.61 13.82 43.33
CA ALA A 463 -17.28 14.99 42.77
C ALA A 463 -17.54 16.04 43.86
N PRO A 464 -17.68 17.32 43.51
CA PRO A 464 -18.03 18.36 44.47
C PRO A 464 -19.35 18.02 45.15
N THR A 465 -19.38 18.02 46.49
CA THR A 465 -20.64 17.85 47.21
C THR A 465 -21.64 18.93 46.78
N PRO A 466 -22.85 18.55 46.32
CA PRO A 466 -23.87 19.51 45.91
C PRO A 466 -24.18 20.53 47.02
N PRO A 467 -24.49 21.80 46.66
CA PRO A 467 -24.98 22.76 47.65
C PRO A 467 -26.22 22.20 48.36
N ALA A 468 -26.32 22.42 49.68
CA ALA A 468 -27.48 22.01 50.46
C ALA A 468 -28.75 22.73 49.99
N ARG A 469 -29.81 21.97 49.72
CA ARG A 469 -31.12 22.40 49.23
C ARG A 469 -32.20 21.64 49.97
N ASP A 470 -33.38 22.25 50.07
CA ASP A 470 -34.56 21.53 50.59
C ASP A 470 -34.88 20.37 49.65
N ALA A 471 -34.95 19.15 50.18
CA ALA A 471 -35.26 17.96 49.40
C ALA A 471 -36.63 18.05 48.70
N GLY A 472 -37.56 18.85 49.21
CA GLY A 472 -38.84 19.12 48.54
C GLY A 472 -38.73 19.97 47.27
N ASP A 473 -37.62 20.69 47.11
CA ASP A 473 -37.32 21.55 45.95
C ASP A 473 -36.37 20.88 44.95
N VAL A 474 -36.01 19.61 45.18
CA VAL A 474 -35.07 18.85 44.34
C VAL A 474 -35.76 17.66 43.67
N VAL A 475 -35.50 17.49 42.37
CA VAL A 475 -35.86 16.30 41.60
C VAL A 475 -34.56 15.65 41.12
N ALA A 476 -34.07 14.65 41.86
CA ALA A 476 -32.80 13.99 41.58
C ALA A 476 -32.96 12.81 40.60
N PHE A 477 -32.08 12.77 39.62
CA PHE A 477 -31.97 11.68 38.65
C PHE A 477 -30.77 10.79 38.95
N TYR A 478 -29.71 11.36 39.51
CA TYR A 478 -28.54 10.67 40.01
C TYR A 478 -27.82 11.56 41.03
N SER A 479 -27.84 11.21 42.33
CA SER A 479 -27.03 11.89 43.35
C SER A 479 -26.95 11.07 44.63
N ASP A 480 -25.79 11.10 45.30
CA ASP A 480 -25.67 10.58 46.67
C ASP A 480 -26.22 11.54 47.73
N ALA A 481 -26.34 12.83 47.41
CA ALA A 481 -26.80 13.88 48.34
C ALA A 481 -28.33 13.96 48.45
N TYR A 482 -29.04 13.66 47.36
CA TYR A 482 -30.49 13.71 47.27
C TYR A 482 -31.04 12.37 46.82
N PRO A 483 -32.05 11.79 47.49
CA PRO A 483 -32.64 10.53 47.03
C PRO A 483 -33.20 10.66 45.63
N ASP A 484 -32.82 9.74 44.74
CA ASP A 484 -33.34 9.70 43.38
C ASP A 484 -34.87 9.64 43.39
N SER A 485 -35.51 10.62 42.76
CA SER A 485 -36.96 10.77 42.77
C SER A 485 -37.65 9.98 41.66
N ILE A 486 -36.88 9.32 40.80
CA ILE A 486 -37.33 8.61 39.59
C ILE A 486 -37.48 7.09 39.76
N ASP A 487 -37.24 6.54 40.96
CA ASP A 487 -37.33 5.10 41.24
C ASP A 487 -38.77 4.59 41.45
N THR A 488 -39.61 4.58 40.40
CA THR A 488 -40.98 4.01 40.50
C THR A 488 -41.49 3.18 39.31
N GLY A 489 -40.64 2.75 38.38
CA GLY A 489 -41.01 1.72 37.39
C GLY A 489 -41.71 2.20 36.11
N TYR A 490 -41.59 3.49 35.79
CA TYR A 490 -42.02 4.05 34.49
C TYR A 490 -40.88 4.66 33.66
N GLY A 491 -39.73 4.98 34.25
CA GLY A 491 -38.59 5.56 33.55
C GLY A 491 -37.51 4.53 33.18
N GLN A 492 -36.82 4.71 32.05
CA GLN A 492 -35.59 3.99 31.68
C GLN A 492 -34.43 4.99 31.65
N VAL A 493 -33.39 4.70 32.44
CA VAL A 493 -32.11 5.42 32.36
C VAL A 493 -31.18 4.64 31.45
N ASP A 494 -30.73 5.27 30.37
CA ASP A 494 -29.70 4.75 29.47
C ASP A 494 -28.48 5.66 29.54
N VAL A 495 -27.37 5.12 30.03
CA VAL A 495 -26.06 5.78 29.98
C VAL A 495 -25.28 5.15 28.83
N PHE A 496 -25.21 5.85 27.70
CA PHE A 496 -24.47 5.39 26.54
C PHE A 496 -22.96 5.49 26.80
N GLY A 497 -22.24 4.44 26.43
CA GLY A 497 -20.81 4.31 26.72
C GLY A 497 -20.50 3.89 28.17
N PHE A 498 -21.52 3.64 29.01
CA PHE A 498 -21.35 3.21 30.40
C PHE A 498 -20.38 2.05 30.53
N ARG A 499 -19.33 2.28 31.32
CA ARG A 499 -18.31 1.27 31.65
C ARG A 499 -18.56 0.71 33.04
N ALA A 500 -18.70 1.59 34.03
CA ALA A 500 -18.88 1.23 35.42
C ALA A 500 -19.44 2.41 36.23
N GLU A 501 -20.03 2.08 37.37
CA GLU A 501 -20.17 3.02 38.50
C GLU A 501 -18.89 2.90 39.33
N GLU A 502 -18.28 4.04 39.62
CA GLU A 502 -17.04 4.14 40.37
C GLU A 502 -17.29 4.88 41.68
N ASN A 503 -16.47 4.61 42.69
CA ASN A 503 -16.61 5.23 44.01
C ASN A 503 -15.27 5.78 44.49
N ILE A 504 -15.24 7.05 44.84
CA ILE A 504 -14.09 7.68 45.49
C ILE A 504 -14.55 8.31 46.79
N GLY A 505 -13.99 7.86 47.91
CA GLY A 505 -14.30 8.46 49.22
C GLY A 505 -15.74 8.28 49.70
N GLY A 506 -16.50 7.32 49.15
CA GLY A 506 -17.91 7.10 49.48
C GLY A 506 -18.90 7.80 48.54
N ASP A 507 -18.41 8.54 47.55
CA ASP A 507 -19.18 9.26 46.52
C ASP A 507 -19.16 8.45 45.21
N ASN A 508 -20.33 8.12 44.68
CA ASN A 508 -20.53 7.30 43.49
C ASN A 508 -20.71 8.19 42.26
N PHE A 509 -20.00 7.90 41.18
CA PHE A 509 -20.17 8.57 39.89
C PHE A 509 -20.15 7.58 38.73
N TYR A 510 -20.74 7.96 37.60
CA TYR A 510 -20.77 7.11 36.41
C TYR A 510 -19.58 7.37 35.51
N ASN A 511 -18.77 6.33 35.25
CA ASN A 511 -17.83 6.29 34.14
C ASN A 511 -18.60 5.94 32.86
N CYS A 512 -18.81 6.97 32.04
CA CYS A 512 -19.60 6.87 30.82
C CYS A 512 -18.74 6.57 29.59
N GLY A 513 -17.45 6.29 29.77
CA GLY A 513 -16.53 5.96 28.70
C GLY A 513 -16.55 6.96 27.54
N ALA A 514 -16.39 6.42 26.33
CA ALA A 514 -16.41 7.17 25.09
C ALA A 514 -17.85 7.30 24.55
N GLY A 515 -18.23 8.49 24.10
CA GLY A 515 -19.58 8.76 23.58
C GLY A 515 -20.62 9.13 24.65
N PHE A 516 -20.18 9.67 25.79
CA PHE A 516 -21.00 10.10 26.92
C PHE A 516 -22.36 10.68 26.51
N GLN A 517 -23.39 9.97 26.93
CA GLN A 517 -24.77 10.44 26.90
C GLN A 517 -25.56 9.78 28.03
N TYR A 518 -26.02 10.58 28.99
CA TYR A 518 -27.02 10.19 29.98
C TYR A 518 -28.40 10.51 29.42
N ASN A 519 -29.27 9.51 29.32
CA ASN A 519 -30.66 9.68 28.92
C ASN A 519 -31.58 9.13 30.00
N TYR A 520 -32.54 9.92 30.43
CA TYR A 520 -33.72 9.43 31.13
C TYR A 520 -34.93 9.52 30.20
N TYR A 521 -35.58 8.39 29.94
CA TYR A 521 -36.83 8.29 29.21
C TYR A 521 -37.99 8.01 30.16
N ALA A 522 -39.05 8.81 30.13
CA ALA A 522 -40.22 8.62 31.01
C ALA A 522 -41.14 7.43 30.65
N GLY A 523 -40.75 6.55 29.70
CA GLY A 523 -41.41 5.27 29.37
C GLY A 523 -42.93 5.33 29.13
N GLY A 524 -43.40 6.38 28.44
CA GLY A 524 -44.82 6.62 28.14
C GLY A 524 -45.53 7.58 29.09
N GLY A 525 -44.91 7.92 30.22
CA GLY A 525 -45.34 8.99 31.14
C GLY A 525 -44.60 10.31 30.90
N SER A 526 -44.48 11.12 31.95
CA SER A 526 -43.70 12.36 32.00
C SER A 526 -43.24 12.65 33.43
N VAL A 527 -42.21 13.48 33.57
CA VAL A 527 -41.73 14.04 34.83
C VAL A 527 -42.14 15.50 34.91
N ASP A 528 -42.72 15.89 36.05
CA ASP A 528 -43.07 17.28 36.34
C ASP A 528 -41.85 17.99 36.96
N LEU A 529 -41.23 18.86 36.17
CA LEU A 529 -40.13 19.75 36.56
C LEU A 529 -40.60 21.19 36.72
N SER A 530 -41.90 21.48 36.64
CA SER A 530 -42.44 22.84 36.67
C SER A 530 -42.26 23.56 38.01
N GLY A 531 -42.00 22.80 39.09
CA GLY A 531 -41.61 23.31 40.40
C GLY A 531 -40.13 23.70 40.52
N THR A 532 -39.31 23.38 39.51
CA THR A 532 -37.87 23.66 39.50
C THR A 532 -37.53 24.83 38.57
N THR A 533 -36.33 25.38 38.70
CA THR A 533 -35.88 26.51 37.87
C THR A 533 -34.51 26.28 37.22
N HIS A 534 -33.75 25.29 37.69
CA HIS A 534 -32.41 25.00 37.23
C HIS A 534 -32.17 23.49 37.11
N LEU A 535 -31.30 23.11 36.18
CA LEU A 535 -30.64 21.81 36.13
C LEU A 535 -29.24 21.93 36.74
N HIS A 536 -28.85 20.98 37.57
CA HIS A 536 -27.50 20.81 38.08
C HIS A 536 -26.92 19.46 37.64
N PHE A 537 -25.63 19.44 37.31
CA PHE A 537 -24.82 18.22 37.19
C PHE A 537 -23.34 18.54 37.34
N ASP A 538 -22.58 17.55 37.79
CA ASP A 538 -21.12 17.56 37.79
C ASP A 538 -20.61 16.70 36.64
N TYR A 539 -19.54 17.14 36.00
CA TYR A 539 -18.85 16.33 35.00
C TYR A 539 -17.34 16.40 35.17
N TYR A 540 -16.66 15.35 34.75
CA TYR A 540 -15.21 15.28 34.62
C TYR A 540 -14.84 14.75 33.24
N VAL A 541 -13.84 15.35 32.60
CA VAL A 541 -13.24 14.85 31.36
C VAL A 541 -11.73 14.92 31.46
N ASP A 542 -11.05 13.82 31.12
CA ASP A 542 -9.58 13.75 31.08
C ASP A 542 -9.00 14.62 29.96
N SER A 543 -9.70 14.69 28.84
CA SER A 543 -9.40 15.57 27.72
C SER A 543 -10.62 15.72 26.82
N ALA A 544 -10.65 16.77 26.01
CA ALA A 544 -11.70 17.01 25.03
C ALA A 544 -11.10 17.62 23.76
N PRO A 545 -11.50 17.19 22.55
CA PRO A 545 -11.05 17.81 21.32
C PRO A 545 -11.55 19.25 21.22
N VAL A 546 -10.85 20.07 20.43
CA VAL A 546 -11.24 21.47 20.19
C VAL A 546 -12.63 21.51 19.55
N GLY A 547 -13.59 22.19 20.20
CA GLY A 547 -14.96 22.30 19.72
C GLY A 547 -15.92 21.22 20.23
N ALA A 548 -15.47 20.31 21.11
CA ALA A 548 -16.39 19.54 21.95
C ALA A 548 -17.29 20.51 22.74
N VAL A 549 -18.54 20.12 23.00
CA VAL A 549 -19.50 20.89 23.82
C VAL A 549 -20.38 19.94 24.61
N ILE A 550 -20.86 20.35 25.79
CA ILE A 550 -21.90 19.58 26.50
C ILE A 550 -23.27 20.03 25.98
N GLY A 551 -24.01 19.08 25.41
CA GLY A 551 -25.39 19.24 25.00
C GLY A 551 -26.35 18.79 26.09
N ILE A 552 -27.44 19.52 26.24
CA ILE A 552 -28.53 19.21 27.15
C ILE A 552 -29.84 19.31 26.37
N GLN A 553 -30.63 18.24 26.40
CA GLN A 553 -31.95 18.20 25.78
C GLN A 553 -33.03 17.89 26.80
N LEU A 554 -34.08 18.71 26.78
CA LEU A 554 -35.32 18.49 27.50
C LEU A 554 -36.44 18.39 26.46
N ILE A 555 -37.09 17.24 26.37
CA ILE A 555 -38.12 16.98 25.34
C ILE A 555 -39.46 16.73 26.01
N ASP A 556 -40.50 17.39 25.52
CA ASP A 556 -41.91 17.14 25.85
C ASP A 556 -42.67 16.58 24.61
N ASP A 557 -43.99 16.41 24.69
CA ASP A 557 -44.81 15.86 23.59
C ASP A 557 -44.82 16.71 22.29
N ASN A 558 -44.55 18.00 22.40
CA ASN A 558 -44.77 18.99 21.35
C ASN A 558 -43.50 19.77 20.98
N ASN A 559 -42.46 19.73 21.82
CA ASN A 559 -41.25 20.55 21.69
C ASN A 559 -39.99 19.74 21.97
N ASN A 560 -38.93 20.04 21.22
CA ASN A 560 -37.57 19.60 21.50
C ASN A 560 -36.74 20.82 21.88
N ASN A 561 -36.44 20.96 23.18
CA ASN A 561 -35.66 22.06 23.68
C ASN A 561 -34.22 21.67 23.88
N PHE A 562 -33.36 22.51 23.32
CA PHE A 562 -31.94 22.24 23.26
C PHE A 562 -31.19 23.39 23.89
N TYR A 563 -30.40 23.05 24.89
CA TYR A 563 -29.36 23.91 25.39
C TYR A 563 -28.03 23.27 25.03
N GLN A 564 -27.20 24.02 24.32
CA GLN A 564 -25.79 23.68 24.23
C GLN A 564 -25.06 24.58 25.19
N VAL A 565 -24.20 23.99 26.01
CA VAL A 565 -23.08 24.73 26.57
C VAL A 565 -22.13 24.99 25.41
N THR A 566 -22.45 25.97 24.55
CA THR A 566 -21.60 26.42 23.45
C THR A 566 -20.42 27.22 24.00
N ASP A 567 -19.54 26.55 24.72
CA ASP A 567 -18.09 26.77 24.74
C ASP A 567 -17.47 26.03 25.93
N PHE A 568 -16.58 25.09 25.65
CA PHE A 568 -15.47 24.82 26.58
C PHE A 568 -14.55 26.07 26.73
N ALA A 569 -14.73 27.11 25.90
CA ALA A 569 -13.86 28.29 25.82
C ALA A 569 -14.08 29.40 26.87
N ALA A 570 -14.64 29.11 28.04
CA ALA A 570 -14.61 30.05 29.17
C ALA A 570 -14.15 29.37 30.48
N GLY A 571 -12.97 28.74 30.45
CA GLY A 571 -12.21 28.45 31.67
C GLY A 571 -12.75 27.34 32.58
N ARG A 572 -13.43 26.31 32.04
CA ARG A 572 -13.74 25.09 32.78
C ARG A 572 -12.62 24.05 32.61
N ALA A 573 -12.28 23.36 33.69
CA ALA A 573 -11.03 22.60 33.82
C ALA A 573 -11.12 21.22 33.16
N ILE A 574 -10.23 20.94 32.21
CA ILE A 574 -9.88 19.57 31.84
C ILE A 574 -9.11 18.95 33.00
N GLY A 575 -9.40 17.70 33.33
CA GLY A 575 -8.74 16.99 34.43
C GLY A 575 -9.19 17.43 35.83
N ALA A 576 -10.32 18.11 35.96
CA ALA A 576 -10.95 18.42 37.25
C ALA A 576 -12.47 18.38 37.16
N TRP A 577 -13.13 18.08 38.27
CA TRP A 577 -14.59 18.12 38.34
C TRP A 577 -15.12 19.53 38.11
N THR A 578 -16.22 19.60 37.37
CA THR A 578 -16.88 20.85 37.02
C THR A 578 -18.37 20.76 37.28
N SER A 579 -18.85 21.60 38.19
CA SER A 579 -20.29 21.79 38.43
C SER A 579 -20.92 22.72 37.41
N VAL A 580 -22.11 22.35 36.94
CA VAL A 580 -22.88 23.10 35.95
C VAL A 580 -24.31 23.31 36.46
N ASP A 581 -24.66 24.57 36.67
CA ASP A 581 -26.04 25.00 36.86
C ASP A 581 -26.55 25.65 35.57
N VAL A 582 -27.69 25.17 35.07
CA VAL A 582 -28.35 25.70 33.86
C VAL A 582 -29.74 26.22 34.20
N PRO A 583 -29.95 27.54 34.19
CA PRO A 583 -31.28 28.12 34.36
C PRO A 583 -32.21 27.71 33.21
N PHE A 584 -33.48 27.44 33.51
CA PHE A 584 -34.48 27.12 32.48
C PHE A 584 -34.69 28.24 31.44
N GLY A 585 -34.33 29.48 31.79
CA GLY A 585 -34.35 30.61 30.87
C GLY A 585 -33.31 30.56 29.77
N ASP A 586 -32.26 29.75 29.92
CA ASP A 586 -31.15 29.67 28.96
C ASP A 586 -31.40 28.66 27.84
N PHE A 587 -32.39 27.76 27.99
CA PHE A 587 -32.75 26.78 26.96
C PHE A 587 -33.33 27.45 25.71
N ILE A 588 -32.72 27.19 24.55
CA ILE A 588 -33.15 27.74 23.27
C ILE A 588 -34.27 26.86 22.71
N ASN A 589 -35.41 27.49 22.43
CA ASN A 589 -36.61 26.84 21.93
C ASN A 589 -36.62 26.81 20.39
N ALA A 590 -36.73 25.63 19.78
CA ALA A 590 -36.94 25.50 18.33
C ALA A 590 -38.43 25.55 17.91
N GLY A 591 -39.39 25.59 18.86
CA GLY A 591 -40.84 25.45 18.56
C GLY A 591 -41.84 26.24 19.43
N GLY A 592 -41.40 26.97 20.45
CA GLY A 592 -42.30 27.55 21.48
C GLY A 592 -42.11 26.82 22.81
N GLY A 593 -42.22 27.54 23.94
CA GLY A 593 -41.79 27.11 25.29
C GLY A 593 -42.05 25.64 25.66
N THR A 594 -41.08 24.97 26.28
CA THR A 594 -41.26 23.63 26.88
C THR A 594 -42.08 23.72 28.15
N ASP A 595 -43.30 23.18 28.13
CA ASP A 595 -43.60 21.86 28.71
C ASP A 595 -42.99 21.36 30.02
N TYR A 596 -42.44 22.20 30.91
CA TYR A 596 -41.72 21.67 32.08
C TYR A 596 -42.58 20.82 33.03
N SER A 597 -43.91 20.88 32.95
CA SER A 597 -44.79 20.00 33.73
C SER A 597 -44.92 18.57 33.19
N ALA A 598 -44.41 18.32 31.97
CA ALA A 598 -44.58 17.06 31.25
C ALA A 598 -43.33 16.65 30.44
N VAL A 599 -42.14 16.72 31.06
CA VAL A 599 -40.87 16.34 30.40
C VAL A 599 -40.79 14.82 30.21
N LYS A 600 -40.44 14.38 29.00
CA LYS A 600 -40.36 12.97 28.60
C LYS A 600 -38.93 12.46 28.41
N LEU A 601 -38.01 13.35 28.07
CA LEU A 601 -36.58 13.07 27.97
C LEU A 601 -35.81 14.11 28.77
N VAL A 602 -34.90 13.64 29.63
CA VAL A 602 -33.76 14.42 30.11
C VAL A 602 -32.51 13.80 29.50
N GLN A 603 -31.77 14.58 28.73
CA GLN A 603 -30.54 14.12 28.11
C GLN A 603 -29.39 15.08 28.39
N VAL A 604 -28.25 14.53 28.78
CA VAL A 604 -26.96 15.24 28.90
C VAL A 604 -25.95 14.45 28.07
N ASN A 605 -25.26 15.08 27.13
CA ASN A 605 -24.28 14.42 26.27
C ASN A 605 -23.08 15.32 25.94
N VAL A 606 -21.97 14.74 25.48
CA VAL A 606 -20.86 15.51 24.90
C VAL A 606 -20.94 15.39 23.37
N ILE A 607 -21.11 16.51 22.71
CA ILE A 607 -21.20 16.64 21.25
C ILE A 607 -19.80 16.93 20.70
N ASN A 608 -19.48 16.40 19.52
CA ASN A 608 -18.15 16.46 18.89
C ASN A 608 -17.04 15.87 19.75
N PHE A 609 -17.36 14.85 20.55
CA PHE A 609 -16.40 14.15 21.39
C PHE A 609 -15.65 13.06 20.61
N SER A 610 -14.39 12.82 20.96
CA SER A 610 -13.61 11.73 20.38
C SER A 610 -13.93 10.43 21.10
N GLU A 611 -13.96 9.31 20.37
CA GLU A 611 -14.19 7.99 20.96
C GLU A 611 -13.04 7.49 21.85
N ALA A 612 -11.95 8.24 21.98
CA ALA A 612 -10.77 7.86 22.77
C ALA A 612 -10.74 8.45 24.19
N THR A 613 -11.60 9.42 24.51
CA THR A 613 -11.56 10.17 25.79
C THR A 613 -12.74 9.76 26.67
N PRO A 614 -12.55 9.30 27.91
CA PRO A 614 -13.66 9.03 28.80
C PRO A 614 -14.24 10.31 29.41
N ALA A 615 -15.52 10.25 29.77
CA ALA A 615 -16.18 11.29 30.56
C ALA A 615 -16.95 10.66 31.73
N TYR A 616 -17.05 11.43 32.81
CA TYR A 616 -17.69 11.01 34.05
C TYR A 616 -18.76 12.03 34.41
N ILE A 617 -19.85 11.57 35.01
CA ILE A 617 -20.95 12.43 35.46
C ILE A 617 -21.35 12.05 36.88
N ASP A 618 -21.71 13.07 37.64
CA ASP A 618 -22.31 12.93 38.96
C ASP A 618 -23.37 14.02 39.20
N ASN A 619 -24.12 13.90 40.28
CA ASN A 619 -24.99 14.92 40.83
C ASN A 619 -25.98 15.52 39.83
N LEU A 620 -26.61 14.69 39.00
CA LEU A 620 -27.64 15.10 38.05
C LEU A 620 -29.00 15.28 38.74
N TYR A 621 -29.41 16.52 38.96
CA TYR A 621 -30.70 16.84 39.57
C TYR A 621 -31.24 18.19 39.11
N PHE A 622 -32.56 18.40 39.24
CA PHE A 622 -33.18 19.70 39.04
C PHE A 622 -33.52 20.32 40.38
N TYR A 623 -33.44 21.64 40.49
CA TYR A 623 -33.75 22.34 41.72
C TYR A 623 -34.43 23.69 41.50
N ASN A 624 -35.10 24.18 42.54
CA ASN A 624 -35.64 25.53 42.58
C ASN A 624 -34.67 26.50 43.27
N ASP A 625 -34.11 27.47 42.52
CA ASP A 625 -33.29 28.58 43.04
C ASP A 625 -34.12 29.70 43.70
N GLY A 626 -35.45 29.58 43.64
CA GLY A 626 -36.44 30.53 44.14
C GLY A 626 -36.59 30.50 45.66
N SER A 627 -35.90 31.46 46.29
CA SER A 627 -35.74 31.72 47.72
C SER A 627 -34.58 30.92 48.30
N LEU A 628 -33.68 31.64 48.99
CA LEU A 628 -33.18 31.14 50.26
C LEU A 628 -34.44 30.74 51.03
N SER A 629 -34.84 29.47 50.94
CA SER A 629 -35.16 28.79 52.17
C SER A 629 -33.93 29.11 53.03
N THR A 630 -34.08 30.04 53.98
CA THR A 630 -33.46 29.73 55.25
C THR A 630 -33.97 28.33 55.45
N GLU A 631 -33.10 27.32 55.36
CA GLU A 631 -33.51 26.05 55.91
C GLU A 631 -34.22 26.43 57.20
N ASN A 632 -35.44 25.95 57.39
CA ASN A 632 -35.80 25.67 58.74
C ASN A 632 -34.77 24.62 59.22
N PHE A 633 -33.52 25.06 59.48
CA PHE A 633 -32.95 24.88 60.79
C PHE A 633 -34.12 25.22 61.70
N GLU A 634 -34.85 24.18 62.11
CA GLU A 634 -35.31 24.05 63.48
C GLU A 634 -34.27 24.77 64.31
N THR A 635 -34.53 26.07 64.55
CA THR A 635 -33.52 26.98 65.07
C THR A 635 -33.10 26.30 66.34
N THR A 636 -31.82 26.02 66.56
CA THR A 636 -31.46 25.22 67.74
C THR A 636 -31.94 25.99 68.97
N GLU A 637 -33.03 25.48 69.55
CA GLU A 637 -33.77 26.13 70.61
C GLU A 637 -33.21 25.53 71.88
N PHE A 638 -32.16 26.16 72.38
CA PHE A 638 -31.63 25.86 73.70
C PHE A 638 -32.36 26.70 74.72
N THR A 639 -33.00 26.04 75.68
CA THR A 639 -33.54 26.69 76.86
C THR A 639 -32.66 26.39 78.06
N ALA A 640 -32.37 27.42 78.86
CA ALA A 640 -31.71 27.28 80.15
C ALA A 640 -32.70 27.62 81.24
N PHE A 641 -33.00 26.68 82.14
CA PHE A 641 -33.91 26.93 83.25
C PHE A 641 -33.45 26.29 84.58
N PRO A 642 -33.72 26.94 85.72
CA PRO A 642 -34.11 28.35 85.82
C PRO A 642 -32.94 29.26 85.40
N ASN A 643 -33.23 30.37 84.73
CA ASN A 643 -32.24 31.38 84.40
C ASN A 643 -32.84 32.77 84.67
N PRO A 644 -32.42 33.48 85.74
CA PRO A 644 -31.27 33.20 86.60
C PRO A 644 -31.37 31.95 87.51
N THR A 645 -30.23 31.39 87.94
CA THR A 645 -30.15 30.28 88.92
C THR A 645 -29.33 30.64 90.17
N LYS A 646 -29.51 29.86 91.26
CA LYS A 646 -28.63 29.87 92.45
C LYS A 646 -27.57 28.77 92.43
N ASN A 647 -27.85 27.60 91.89
CA ASN A 647 -26.94 26.45 91.99
C ASN A 647 -26.80 25.71 90.66
N VAL A 648 -27.86 25.62 89.84
CA VAL A 648 -27.90 24.70 88.70
C VAL A 648 -28.65 25.31 87.51
N TRP A 649 -28.09 25.19 86.30
CA TRP A 649 -28.84 25.40 85.06
C TRP A 649 -29.13 24.06 84.38
N ASN A 650 -30.37 23.79 84.00
CA ASN A 650 -30.69 22.71 83.07
C ASN A 650 -30.72 23.28 81.67
N ILE A 651 -29.89 22.73 80.78
CA ILE A 651 -29.86 23.08 79.36
C ILE A 651 -30.62 21.99 78.61
N LYS A 652 -31.68 22.38 77.91
CA LYS A 652 -32.47 21.49 77.07
C LYS A 652 -32.43 21.97 75.63
N GLY A 653 -32.04 21.07 74.72
CA GLY A 653 -32.10 21.27 73.28
C GLY A 653 -33.20 20.41 72.64
N ASN A 654 -33.62 20.81 71.45
CA ASN A 654 -34.45 20.02 70.53
C ASN A 654 -33.67 18.87 69.86
N ASN A 655 -32.33 18.90 69.90
CA ASN A 655 -31.42 17.88 69.35
C ASN A 655 -30.38 17.43 70.38
N VAL A 656 -29.65 16.35 70.06
CA VAL A 656 -28.53 15.84 70.90
C VAL A 656 -27.46 16.92 71.04
N LEU A 657 -27.06 17.19 72.28
CA LEU A 657 -26.02 18.14 72.63
C LEU A 657 -24.66 17.42 72.61
N ASN A 658 -23.79 17.78 71.67
CA ASN A 658 -22.45 17.21 71.53
C ASN A 658 -21.50 17.82 72.55
N SER A 659 -21.53 19.15 72.70
CA SER A 659 -20.69 19.86 73.67
C SER A 659 -21.40 21.06 74.32
N VAL A 660 -21.09 21.32 75.59
CA VAL A 660 -21.51 22.52 76.32
C VAL A 660 -20.32 23.12 77.06
N SER A 661 -19.86 24.28 76.60
CA SER A 661 -18.74 25.03 77.17
C SER A 661 -19.25 26.32 77.81
N VAL A 662 -18.99 26.54 79.11
CA VAL A 662 -19.39 27.76 79.81
C VAL A 662 -18.20 28.68 80.01
N TYR A 663 -18.39 29.97 79.74
CA TYR A 663 -17.38 31.03 79.84
C TYR A 663 -17.86 32.15 80.77
N ASP A 664 -16.92 32.78 81.48
CA ASP A 664 -17.19 34.04 82.20
C ASP A 664 -17.16 35.27 81.26
N VAL A 665 -17.46 36.45 81.80
CA VAL A 665 -17.45 37.71 81.02
C VAL A 665 -16.07 38.12 80.47
N LEU A 666 -14.98 37.51 80.94
CA LEU A 666 -13.63 37.73 80.43
C LEU A 666 -13.25 36.72 79.35
N GLY A 667 -14.17 35.80 78.99
CA GLY A 667 -13.95 34.75 78.00
C GLY A 667 -13.20 33.53 78.56
N LYS A 668 -13.00 33.43 79.89
CA LYS A 668 -12.37 32.27 80.50
C LYS A 668 -13.35 31.10 80.54
N ASN A 669 -12.97 29.95 79.98
CA ASN A 669 -13.73 28.71 80.10
C ASN A 669 -13.74 28.24 81.57
N VAL A 670 -14.93 28.02 82.12
CA VAL A 670 -15.15 27.59 83.51
C VAL A 670 -15.67 26.16 83.61
N ILE A 671 -16.36 25.66 82.58
CA ILE A 671 -16.86 24.28 82.47
C ILE A 671 -16.83 23.85 80.99
N ASN A 672 -16.57 22.57 80.75
CA ASN A 672 -16.77 21.90 79.46
C ASN A 672 -17.43 20.53 79.69
N LEU A 673 -18.50 20.23 78.96
CA LEU A 673 -19.27 18.98 79.05
C LEU A 673 -19.49 18.40 77.65
N GLU A 674 -19.52 17.08 77.53
CA GLU A 674 -19.85 16.34 76.30
C GLU A 674 -21.01 15.37 76.56
N PRO A 675 -22.23 15.90 76.74
CA PRO A 675 -23.33 15.13 77.32
C PRO A 675 -23.90 14.05 76.40
N ASN A 676 -23.89 14.24 75.08
CA ASN A 676 -24.48 13.33 74.08
C ASN A 676 -25.95 12.97 74.40
N THR A 677 -26.69 13.92 74.98
CA THR A 677 -28.11 13.84 75.34
C THR A 677 -28.81 15.14 74.93
N ASN A 678 -30.14 15.15 74.89
CA ASN A 678 -30.91 16.37 74.57
C ASN A 678 -31.09 17.31 75.79
N GLU A 679 -30.66 16.87 76.98
CA GLU A 679 -30.75 17.63 78.22
C GLU A 679 -29.52 17.38 79.09
N VAL A 680 -28.92 18.45 79.64
CA VAL A 680 -27.74 18.38 80.52
C VAL A 680 -27.87 19.35 81.68
N GLU A 681 -27.42 18.92 82.85
CA GLU A 681 -27.33 19.74 84.05
C GLU A 681 -25.94 20.39 84.16
N ILE A 682 -25.91 21.69 84.42
CA ILE A 682 -24.68 22.45 84.73
C ILE A 682 -24.72 22.83 86.22
N ASP A 683 -23.84 22.22 87.01
CA ASP A 683 -23.61 22.60 88.40
C ASP A 683 -22.79 23.91 88.48
N ALA A 684 -23.46 24.97 88.89
CA ALA A 684 -22.94 26.31 89.10
C ALA A 684 -22.81 26.67 90.59
N THR A 685 -22.85 25.71 91.51
CA THR A 685 -22.79 25.95 92.97
C THR A 685 -21.50 26.67 93.38
N THR A 686 -20.39 26.39 92.67
CA THR A 686 -19.08 27.02 92.92
C THR A 686 -18.86 28.31 92.13
N PHE A 687 -19.80 28.69 91.27
CA PHE A 687 -19.68 29.87 90.42
C PHE A 687 -19.98 31.14 91.23
N LYS A 688 -19.24 32.22 90.94
CA LYS A 688 -19.53 33.53 91.54
C LYS A 688 -20.81 34.10 90.95
N THR A 689 -21.55 34.90 91.71
CA THR A 689 -22.68 35.70 91.21
C THR A 689 -22.20 36.54 90.02
N GLY A 690 -22.91 36.47 88.89
CA GLY A 690 -22.47 37.13 87.68
C GLY A 690 -23.09 36.59 86.40
N LEU A 691 -22.58 37.11 85.28
CA LEU A 691 -22.98 36.78 83.94
C LEU A 691 -22.01 35.75 83.34
N TYR A 692 -22.58 34.73 82.70
CA TYR A 692 -21.87 33.67 81.99
C TYR A 692 -22.45 33.48 80.59
N PHE A 693 -21.67 32.85 79.72
CA PHE A 693 -22.07 32.50 78.36
C PHE A 693 -21.83 31.00 78.15
N ALA A 694 -22.88 30.25 77.82
CA ALA A 694 -22.74 28.84 77.44
C ALA A 694 -22.74 28.73 75.91
N ARG A 695 -21.63 28.28 75.33
CA ARG A 695 -21.54 27.84 73.93
C ARG A 695 -21.96 26.37 73.87
N ILE A 696 -23.02 26.09 73.14
CA ILE A 696 -23.64 24.78 73.04
C ILE A 696 -23.55 24.34 71.58
N GLU A 697 -23.05 23.14 71.35
CA GLU A 697 -22.87 22.53 70.04
C GLU A 697 -23.74 21.28 69.94
N SER A 698 -24.40 21.12 68.81
CA SER A 698 -25.22 19.96 68.44
C SER A 698 -24.81 19.48 67.05
N VAL A 699 -25.36 18.35 66.62
CA VAL A 699 -25.22 17.86 65.23
C VAL A 699 -25.64 18.91 64.19
N ASN A 700 -26.57 19.80 64.55
CA ASN A 700 -27.11 20.84 63.67
C ASN A 700 -26.49 22.23 63.95
N GLY A 701 -25.32 22.30 64.60
CA GLY A 701 -24.57 23.55 64.76
C GLY A 701 -24.46 24.07 66.19
N THR A 702 -23.94 25.30 66.30
CA THR A 702 -23.48 25.92 67.56
C THR A 702 -24.24 27.21 67.90
N LYS A 703 -24.62 27.41 69.17
CA LYS A 703 -25.23 28.66 69.68
C LYS A 703 -24.67 29.04 71.04
N THR A 704 -24.61 30.35 71.31
CA THR A 704 -24.22 30.88 72.62
C THR A 704 -25.44 31.44 73.34
N ILE A 705 -25.71 30.99 74.57
CA ILE A 705 -26.78 31.52 75.42
C ILE A 705 -26.24 32.21 76.66
N LYS A 706 -27.00 33.20 77.13
CA LYS A 706 -26.70 33.97 78.34
C LYS A 706 -27.14 33.20 79.58
N LEU A 707 -26.27 33.00 80.55
CA LEU A 707 -26.56 32.38 81.85
C LEU A 707 -26.33 33.38 82.99
N ILE A 708 -27.29 33.53 83.89
CA ILE A 708 -27.22 34.46 85.03
C ILE A 708 -27.20 33.68 86.34
N LYS A 709 -26.12 33.86 87.11
CA LYS A 709 -25.93 33.28 88.44
C LYS A 709 -26.23 34.34 89.48
N ASN A 710 -27.24 34.10 90.30
CA ASN A 710 -27.58 34.94 91.45
C ASN A 710 -26.80 34.53 92.70
#